data_AF-A0A8H4LQ02-F1
#
_entry.id   AF-A0A8H4LQ02-F1
#
_cell.length_a   1.000
_cell.length_b   1.000
_cell.length_c   1.000
_cell.angle_alpha   90.00
_cell.angle_beta   90.00
_cell.angle_gamma   90.00
#
_symmetry.space_group_name_H-M   'P 1'
#
loop_
_entity.id
_entity.type
_entity.pdbx_description
1 polymer ?
#
loop_
_entity_poly.entity_id
_entity_poly.type
_entity_poly.pdbx_seq_one_letter_code
_entity_poly.pdbx_strand_id
1 'polypeptide(L)'
;MATVTQTETSSAPAYELQTQPQTSDSNSLNDPGPPDESNKPSRAELFKIMSAGFSFFVAGVNDGSIGALVPHVIRDYGVTTAIVSSVSVSTFHLALSLANKSRYGANFMGWFVGAFSNTHLCEVFDLGSMLALGAGLQVLAHALRSWKPPFALFTVTFWLASLGQAYQDTHGNTYVAGTKGSHRWLAFIHAMYMAGCLVGPFVATGVASAGSVSRWYLFYTFPLGIGVINVALVMVAFWDTLRIKRKQPATERTLEADQEPVSRNEDALMLMKETLKNKSVWLISLFFFFFLGATLTASGWVVEYLVVVRDGDLNSMGYVPAGFSGGSLLGRLLLAEPVHRFGIRRMIFGFTIISIGLQVLFWLVPNIIAASIAISLLGFFMGPYFATGISVASKLFSPHIRSTALAFVFVFAQLGGCLFPIITGLVAASAGVSVLQPVLCGLLTATAIAWLFVPMPKEGDNPTLHQERGHELWGSPAETDESGGDRMYGLSRIVEYCDETAQLSQIYDTEDKEELPRIETRAPAPTQFSFDSAPVEPVVESTRSPGFHTSPNMMVSPETNGSDFSESRGSVRMTRHLRDSSSLDISPRSPSSHPVVPFTTREAILIRNFTENMALWADATDLRRHFEIEVPRRSLYFPVLRYAVFAFSSRHLNRNMSDTTTEALEYYDKCLSLLIEAVAEQNGPVDEETLAAIAILRQYEEMDADDKELHLNGTSRIVNSMSVFEFNGGLGEAAAWLCLRQDIYISLTKQRPLRSDLDTYLQSDVFKRVDDAAYTNRMVFLLAKALGCAFSSATPCSVDREEIRQEVDNWFDAKPPAFNPIYEVKRDRAEGRLLPEIWVLSPFHAVGLQYYHIAKIILAMSTPIVASSVFENIRQGKRVEQTARNHLLQVIALASSHSRAENALFTARHSLSVWGGVFAEKEDQEMVLNFLDHVQQRTGWNTSPLRASLQEQWIQDTRE
;
A
#
# COMPACT_ATOMS: atom_id res chain seq x y z
N MET A 1 10.77 -86.72 -28.81
CA MET A 1 11.50 -85.59 -29.44
C MET A 1 10.51 -84.46 -29.62
N ALA A 2 10.96 -83.23 -29.31
CA ALA A 2 10.27 -81.96 -29.53
C ALA A 2 9.82 -81.81 -31.02
N THR A 3 8.91 -80.93 -31.46
CA THR A 3 8.52 -79.58 -31.03
C THR A 3 7.26 -79.16 -31.84
N VAL A 4 6.58 -78.11 -31.37
CA VAL A 4 5.69 -77.15 -32.07
C VAL A 4 4.24 -77.58 -32.29
N THR A 5 3.35 -77.02 -31.47
CA THR A 5 1.90 -77.02 -31.68
C THR A 5 1.47 -75.63 -32.15
N GLN A 6 0.97 -75.57 -33.38
CA GLN A 6 0.25 -74.43 -33.95
C GLN A 6 -1.21 -74.42 -33.48
N THR A 7 -1.71 -73.21 -33.30
CA THR A 7 -3.06 -72.83 -32.91
C THR A 7 -4.03 -73.03 -34.08
N GLU A 8 -5.16 -73.70 -33.85
CA GLU A 8 -6.34 -73.66 -34.72
C GLU A 8 -7.62 -73.35 -33.93
N THR A 9 -8.45 -72.54 -34.58
CA THR A 9 -9.79 -72.05 -34.28
C THR A 9 -10.86 -73.16 -34.22
N SER A 10 -11.88 -73.00 -33.35
CA SER A 10 -13.31 -72.86 -33.72
C SER A 10 -14.30 -73.35 -32.63
N SER A 11 -15.40 -72.58 -32.51
CA SER A 11 -16.79 -72.97 -32.20
C SER A 11 -17.38 -72.77 -30.79
N ALA A 12 -18.55 -72.09 -30.84
CA ALA A 12 -19.56 -71.60 -29.86
C ALA A 12 -20.15 -72.70 -28.92
N PRO A 13 -21.10 -72.48 -27.96
CA PRO A 13 -22.18 -71.47 -27.91
C PRO A 13 -22.65 -70.97 -26.49
N ALA A 14 -23.76 -70.22 -26.52
CA ALA A 14 -24.44 -69.51 -25.44
C ALA A 14 -25.20 -70.35 -24.39
N TYR A 15 -25.50 -69.73 -23.23
CA TYR A 15 -26.77 -69.93 -22.50
C TYR A 15 -27.17 -68.69 -21.67
N GLU A 16 -28.45 -68.35 -21.74
CA GLU A 16 -29.18 -67.25 -21.08
C GLU A 16 -29.53 -67.52 -19.60
N LEU A 17 -29.94 -66.47 -18.87
CA LEU A 17 -31.00 -66.36 -17.82
C LEU A 17 -30.67 -65.13 -16.95
N GLN A 18 -31.54 -64.19 -16.54
CA GLN A 18 -32.98 -63.98 -16.66
C GLN A 18 -33.25 -62.63 -15.97
N THR A 19 -33.97 -61.67 -16.58
CA THR A 19 -34.67 -60.63 -15.79
C THR A 19 -35.87 -60.10 -16.58
N GLN A 20 -37.06 -60.27 -15.99
CA GLN A 20 -38.34 -59.68 -16.35
C GLN A 20 -39.05 -59.31 -15.01
N PRO A 21 -40.12 -58.50 -14.99
CA PRO A 21 -40.40 -57.28 -15.78
C PRO A 21 -41.14 -56.19 -14.94
N GLN A 22 -41.33 -54.99 -15.50
CA GLN A 22 -42.56 -54.17 -15.40
C GLN A 22 -42.42 -52.96 -16.35
N THR A 23 -42.67 -53.12 -17.66
CA THR A 23 -43.94 -52.97 -18.41
C THR A 23 -44.63 -51.61 -18.30
N SER A 24 -44.59 -50.85 -19.39
CA SER A 24 -45.80 -50.53 -20.15
C SER A 24 -45.45 -50.21 -21.61
N ASP A 25 -45.95 -51.07 -22.49
CA ASP A 25 -45.83 -51.13 -23.94
C ASP A 25 -46.41 -49.90 -24.67
N SER A 26 -45.85 -49.56 -25.83
CA SER A 26 -46.47 -49.93 -27.13
C SER A 26 -45.65 -49.45 -28.33
N ASN A 27 -45.43 -50.38 -29.26
CA ASN A 27 -44.79 -50.26 -30.56
C ASN A 27 -45.35 -49.12 -31.45
N SER A 28 -44.45 -48.39 -32.11
CA SER A 28 -44.60 -48.05 -33.53
C SER A 28 -43.23 -47.69 -34.14
N LEU A 29 -42.68 -48.61 -34.94
CA LEU A 29 -41.79 -48.24 -36.05
C LEU A 29 -42.64 -47.43 -37.03
N ASN A 30 -42.39 -46.13 -37.15
CA ASN A 30 -42.83 -45.28 -38.25
C ASN A 30 -41.93 -44.02 -38.27
N ASP A 31 -41.25 -43.83 -39.41
CA ASP A 31 -40.54 -42.65 -39.94
C ASP A 31 -39.77 -41.71 -38.99
N PRO A 32 -38.58 -41.23 -39.39
CA PRO A 32 -37.98 -40.07 -38.74
C PRO A 32 -38.88 -38.87 -39.01
N GLY A 33 -39.73 -38.54 -38.03
CA GLY A 33 -40.44 -37.26 -38.00
C GLY A 33 -39.43 -36.10 -38.12
N PRO A 34 -39.86 -34.94 -38.65
CA PRO A 34 -38.96 -33.83 -38.92
C PRO A 34 -38.21 -33.41 -37.65
N PRO A 35 -36.95 -32.94 -37.77
CA PRO A 35 -36.14 -32.57 -36.62
C PRO A 35 -36.86 -31.49 -35.82
N ASP A 36 -37.12 -31.80 -34.54
CA ASP A 36 -37.89 -30.94 -33.64
C ASP A 36 -37.24 -29.56 -33.49
N GLU A 37 -38.05 -28.54 -33.75
CA GLU A 37 -37.68 -27.22 -34.24
C GLU A 37 -37.43 -26.21 -33.10
N SER A 38 -36.80 -26.61 -31.98
CA SER A 38 -36.55 -25.67 -30.88
C SER A 38 -35.08 -25.63 -30.42
N ASN A 39 -34.36 -24.66 -30.97
CA ASN A 39 -32.98 -24.29 -30.63
C ASN A 39 -32.84 -23.63 -29.23
N LYS A 40 -33.74 -23.91 -28.28
CA LYS A 40 -33.87 -23.22 -26.98
C LYS A 40 -33.62 -24.18 -25.82
N PRO A 41 -32.90 -23.75 -24.75
CA PRO A 41 -32.72 -24.58 -23.56
C PRO A 41 -34.08 -24.90 -22.93
N SER A 42 -34.20 -26.08 -22.33
CA SER A 42 -35.40 -26.47 -21.59
C SER A 42 -35.68 -25.50 -20.43
N ARG A 43 -36.93 -25.44 -19.96
CA ARG A 43 -37.29 -24.58 -18.82
C ARG A 43 -36.46 -24.88 -17.56
N ALA A 44 -36.11 -26.15 -17.34
CA ALA A 44 -35.28 -26.58 -16.21
C ALA A 44 -33.81 -26.13 -16.37
N GLU A 45 -33.23 -26.25 -17.56
CA GLU A 45 -31.88 -25.76 -17.85
C GLU A 45 -31.82 -24.23 -17.75
N LEU A 46 -32.82 -23.53 -18.28
CA LEU A 46 -32.93 -22.08 -18.16
C LEU A 46 -32.98 -21.66 -16.69
N PHE A 47 -33.74 -22.37 -15.85
CA PHE A 47 -33.79 -22.09 -14.41
C PHE A 47 -32.43 -22.28 -13.73
N LYS A 48 -31.68 -23.33 -14.07
CA LYS A 48 -30.30 -23.55 -13.60
C LYS A 48 -29.34 -22.43 -14.06
N ILE A 49 -29.46 -21.98 -15.30
CA ILE A 49 -28.66 -20.86 -15.84
C ILE A 49 -29.01 -19.55 -15.12
N MET A 50 -30.29 -19.28 -14.87
CA MET A 50 -30.73 -18.10 -14.13
C MET A 50 -30.24 -18.13 -12.68
N SER A 51 -30.27 -19.29 -12.03
CA SER A 51 -29.69 -19.48 -10.69
C SER A 51 -28.19 -19.18 -10.69
N ALA A 52 -27.43 -19.71 -11.66
CA ALA A 52 -26.00 -19.40 -11.81
C ALA A 52 -25.75 -17.91 -12.10
N GLY A 53 -26.58 -17.28 -12.93
CA GLY A 53 -26.52 -15.83 -13.18
C GLY A 53 -26.76 -15.01 -11.91
N PHE A 54 -27.69 -15.43 -11.06
CA PHE A 54 -27.93 -14.78 -9.77
C PHE A 54 -26.74 -14.94 -8.81
N SER A 55 -26.09 -16.10 -8.78
CA SER A 55 -24.84 -16.29 -8.05
C SER A 55 -23.75 -15.29 -8.45
N PHE A 56 -23.61 -15.05 -9.75
CA PHE A 56 -22.67 -14.07 -10.31
C PHE A 56 -23.06 -12.63 -9.94
N PHE A 57 -24.36 -12.32 -9.92
CA PHE A 57 -24.85 -11.04 -9.44
C PHE A 57 -24.49 -10.78 -7.98
N VAL A 58 -24.65 -11.77 -7.09
CA VAL A 58 -24.26 -11.65 -5.67
C VAL A 58 -22.77 -11.37 -5.52
N ALA A 59 -21.92 -12.10 -6.26
CA ALA A 59 -20.49 -11.86 -6.30
C ALA A 59 -20.15 -10.43 -6.76
N GLY A 60 -20.77 -9.97 -7.85
CA GLY A 60 -20.58 -8.61 -8.37
C GLY A 60 -20.99 -7.51 -7.39
N VAL A 61 -22.07 -7.70 -6.63
CA VAL A 61 -22.49 -6.73 -5.60
C VAL A 61 -21.43 -6.58 -4.51
N ASN A 62 -20.84 -7.70 -4.05
CA ASN A 62 -19.75 -7.66 -3.09
C ASN A 62 -18.56 -6.88 -3.67
N ASP A 63 -18.08 -7.27 -4.86
CA ASP A 63 -16.84 -6.73 -5.43
C ASP A 63 -16.97 -5.26 -5.82
N GLY A 64 -18.10 -4.86 -6.42
CA GLY A 64 -18.36 -3.47 -6.80
C GLY A 64 -18.54 -2.53 -5.61
N SER A 65 -19.05 -3.03 -4.48
CA SER A 65 -19.29 -2.20 -3.29
C SER A 65 -18.03 -1.77 -2.53
N ILE A 66 -16.91 -2.51 -2.69
CA ILE A 66 -15.70 -2.31 -1.91
C ILE A 66 -15.19 -0.89 -2.04
N GLY A 67 -15.07 -0.38 -3.28
CA GLY A 67 -14.54 0.96 -3.54
C GLY A 67 -15.32 2.08 -2.85
N ALA A 68 -16.65 1.97 -2.79
CA ALA A 68 -17.50 2.95 -2.11
C ALA A 68 -17.37 2.91 -0.58
N LEU A 69 -17.00 1.76 -0.01
CA LEU A 69 -16.91 1.56 1.44
C LEU A 69 -15.51 1.88 2.00
N VAL A 70 -14.46 1.88 1.16
CA VAL A 70 -13.06 2.11 1.58
C VAL A 70 -12.90 3.34 2.49
N PRO A 71 -13.40 4.54 2.15
CA PRO A 71 -13.22 5.73 2.99
C PRO A 71 -13.82 5.57 4.40
N HIS A 72 -14.94 4.86 4.50
CA HIS A 72 -15.62 4.62 5.77
C HIS A 72 -14.86 3.60 6.64
N VAL A 73 -14.31 2.55 6.03
CA VAL A 73 -13.47 1.54 6.70
C VAL A 73 -12.19 2.17 7.25
N ILE A 74 -11.51 3.00 6.47
CA ILE A 74 -10.29 3.75 6.86
C ILE A 74 -10.56 4.56 8.12
N ARG A 75 -11.64 5.35 8.11
CA ARG A 75 -12.01 6.23 9.22
C ARG A 75 -12.39 5.46 10.48
N ASP A 76 -13.16 4.39 10.34
CA ASP A 76 -13.72 3.65 11.48
C ASP A 76 -12.72 2.70 12.17
N TYR A 77 -11.78 2.12 11.43
CA TYR A 77 -10.74 1.25 12.00
C TYR A 77 -9.39 1.96 12.20
N GLY A 78 -9.26 3.22 11.79
CA GLY A 78 -8.00 3.98 11.93
C GLY A 78 -6.84 3.39 11.11
N VAL A 79 -7.17 2.69 10.02
CA VAL A 79 -6.21 2.01 9.14
C VAL A 79 -5.94 2.88 7.92
N THR A 80 -4.71 2.88 7.41
CA THR A 80 -4.34 3.69 6.25
C THR A 80 -5.03 3.20 4.97
N THR A 81 -5.13 4.07 3.96
CA THR A 81 -5.59 3.69 2.61
C THR A 81 -4.78 2.52 2.07
N ALA A 82 -3.48 2.44 2.36
CA ALA A 82 -2.63 1.32 1.97
C ALA A 82 -3.03 -0.02 2.63
N ILE A 83 -3.52 0.00 3.88
CA ILE A 83 -3.96 -1.20 4.62
C ILE A 83 -5.35 -1.67 4.13
N VAL A 84 -6.27 -0.75 3.82
CA VAL A 84 -7.59 -1.14 3.26
C VAL A 84 -7.46 -1.55 1.79
N SER A 85 -6.57 -0.88 1.04
CA SER A 85 -6.18 -1.29 -0.30
C SER A 85 -5.41 -2.62 -0.28
N SER A 86 -4.66 -3.00 0.75
CA SER A 86 -4.01 -4.33 0.82
C SER A 86 -4.97 -5.47 1.23
N VAL A 87 -6.07 -5.14 1.92
CA VAL A 87 -7.19 -6.07 2.17
C VAL A 87 -8.04 -6.28 0.90
N SER A 88 -8.14 -5.25 0.04
CA SER A 88 -8.93 -5.28 -1.22
C SER A 88 -8.11 -5.67 -2.45
N VAL A 89 -6.81 -5.39 -2.45
CA VAL A 89 -5.79 -5.63 -3.48
C VAL A 89 -4.60 -6.36 -2.83
N SER A 90 -4.82 -7.66 -2.70
CA SER A 90 -3.86 -8.75 -2.86
C SER A 90 -2.38 -8.39 -2.97
N THR A 91 -1.66 -8.56 -1.86
CA THR A 91 -0.20 -8.51 -1.83
C THR A 91 0.39 -9.91 -1.99
N PHE A 92 1.12 -10.13 -3.10
CA PHE A 92 1.92 -11.33 -3.39
C PHE A 92 3.35 -11.25 -2.82
N HIS A 93 3.75 -10.14 -2.17
CA HIS A 93 5.15 -9.91 -1.76
C HIS A 93 5.49 -10.28 -0.30
N LEU A 94 4.62 -11.02 0.41
CA LEU A 94 4.89 -11.50 1.77
C LEU A 94 4.60 -13.00 1.98
N ALA A 95 4.13 -13.71 0.94
CA ALA A 95 3.68 -15.10 1.07
C ALA A 95 4.82 -16.13 1.02
N LEU A 96 6.04 -15.75 0.60
CA LEU A 96 7.18 -16.69 0.57
C LEU A 96 8.25 -16.39 1.64
N SER A 97 8.25 -15.20 2.26
CA SER A 97 9.29 -14.82 3.24
C SER A 97 8.80 -14.80 4.70
N LEU A 98 7.49 -14.76 4.97
CA LEU A 98 6.96 -14.74 6.35
C LEU A 98 5.77 -15.68 6.53
N ALA A 99 6.03 -16.99 6.55
CA ALA A 99 5.06 -17.98 7.01
C ALA A 99 4.70 -17.85 8.52
N ASN A 100 5.26 -16.88 9.26
CA ASN A 100 4.98 -16.66 10.68
C ASN A 100 4.29 -15.33 11.06
N LYS A 101 3.93 -14.44 10.11
CA LYS A 101 3.15 -13.20 10.40
C LYS A 101 2.19 -12.85 9.24
N SER A 102 1.24 -13.73 8.94
CA SER A 102 0.25 -13.57 7.85
C SER A 102 -0.96 -12.73 8.29
N ARG A 103 -1.19 -11.54 7.72
CA ARG A 103 -2.51 -10.84 7.73
C ARG A 103 -2.88 -9.99 6.52
N TYR A 104 -2.16 -10.01 5.38
CA TYR A 104 -2.48 -9.11 4.26
C TYR A 104 -2.41 -9.81 2.89
N GLY A 105 -3.45 -10.59 2.55
CA GLY A 105 -3.59 -11.28 1.26
C GLY A 105 -4.91 -12.03 1.09
N ALA A 106 -6.01 -11.55 1.67
CA ALA A 106 -7.23 -12.34 1.89
C ALA A 106 -7.95 -12.78 0.60
N ASN A 107 -8.17 -11.88 -0.37
CA ASN A 107 -8.93 -12.21 -1.59
C ASN A 107 -8.20 -13.25 -2.46
N PHE A 108 -6.95 -12.96 -2.87
CA PHE A 108 -6.16 -13.90 -3.69
C PHE A 108 -5.99 -15.26 -3.02
N MET A 109 -5.76 -15.29 -1.70
CA MET A 109 -5.62 -16.55 -0.95
C MET A 109 -6.89 -17.40 -1.00
N GLY A 110 -8.07 -16.79 -1.11
CA GLY A 110 -9.35 -17.51 -1.25
C GLY A 110 -9.43 -18.24 -2.59
N TRP A 111 -9.04 -17.56 -3.67
CA TRP A 111 -8.95 -18.14 -5.02
C TRP A 111 -7.87 -19.21 -5.12
N PHE A 112 -6.69 -18.96 -4.52
CA PHE A 112 -5.59 -19.90 -4.49
C PHE A 112 -5.99 -21.20 -3.77
N VAL A 113 -6.48 -21.10 -2.53
CA VAL A 113 -6.98 -22.28 -1.79
C VAL A 113 -8.14 -22.93 -2.54
N GLY A 114 -9.02 -22.13 -3.14
CA GLY A 114 -10.11 -22.58 -4.00
C GLY A 114 -9.63 -23.51 -5.11
N ALA A 115 -8.61 -23.14 -5.88
CA ALA A 115 -8.13 -23.96 -6.98
C ALA A 115 -7.53 -25.31 -6.55
N PHE A 116 -6.76 -25.34 -5.46
CA PHE A 116 -6.19 -26.59 -4.95
C PHE A 116 -7.27 -27.48 -4.33
N SER A 117 -8.11 -26.90 -3.47
CA SER A 117 -9.19 -27.64 -2.81
C SER A 117 -10.29 -28.09 -3.78
N ASN A 118 -10.53 -27.35 -4.87
CA ASN A 118 -11.57 -27.63 -5.86
C ASN A 118 -11.43 -29.06 -6.42
N THR A 119 -10.23 -29.47 -6.83
CA THR A 119 -10.02 -30.81 -7.41
C THR A 119 -10.32 -31.90 -6.39
N HIS A 120 -9.83 -31.78 -5.16
CA HIS A 120 -10.11 -32.74 -4.09
C HIS A 120 -11.59 -32.76 -3.70
N LEU A 121 -12.24 -31.60 -3.61
CA LEU A 121 -13.65 -31.49 -3.25
C LEU A 121 -14.57 -32.05 -4.36
N CYS A 122 -14.20 -31.94 -5.64
CA CYS A 122 -14.97 -32.53 -6.75
C CYS A 122 -15.04 -34.06 -6.70
N GLU A 123 -14.12 -34.72 -5.99
CA GLU A 123 -14.19 -36.15 -5.74
C GLU A 123 -15.26 -36.49 -4.70
N VAL A 124 -15.56 -35.57 -3.79
CA VAL A 124 -16.49 -35.74 -2.66
C VAL A 124 -17.87 -35.17 -2.98
N PHE A 125 -17.94 -34.04 -3.66
CA PHE A 125 -19.15 -33.28 -3.91
C PHE A 125 -19.51 -33.27 -5.39
N ASP A 126 -20.80 -33.39 -5.68
CA ASP A 126 -21.36 -33.11 -7.01
C ASP A 126 -21.53 -31.62 -7.27
N LEU A 127 -21.87 -31.26 -8.52
CA LEU A 127 -21.99 -29.88 -9.00
C LEU A 127 -22.85 -28.99 -8.08
N GLY A 128 -24.08 -29.40 -7.77
CA GLY A 128 -24.99 -28.64 -6.91
C GLY A 128 -24.44 -28.47 -5.50
N SER A 129 -23.75 -29.48 -4.97
CA SER A 129 -23.11 -29.42 -3.64
C SER A 129 -21.95 -28.42 -3.60
N MET A 130 -21.14 -28.37 -4.66
CA MET A 130 -20.06 -27.37 -4.79
C MET A 130 -20.60 -25.94 -4.91
N LEU A 131 -21.65 -25.73 -5.71
CA LEU A 131 -22.32 -24.44 -5.82
C LEU A 131 -22.94 -24.00 -4.47
N ALA A 132 -23.61 -24.92 -3.77
CA ALA A 132 -24.23 -24.65 -2.46
C ALA A 132 -23.19 -24.35 -1.37
N LEU A 133 -22.06 -25.08 -1.36
CA LEU A 133 -20.92 -24.81 -0.48
C LEU A 133 -20.39 -23.40 -0.70
N GLY A 134 -20.17 -23.02 -1.98
CA GLY A 134 -19.69 -21.69 -2.32
C GLY A 134 -20.67 -20.57 -1.90
N ALA A 135 -21.97 -20.78 -2.12
CA ALA A 135 -23.01 -19.84 -1.69
C ALA A 135 -23.09 -19.71 -0.15
N GLY A 136 -22.97 -20.83 0.57
CA GLY A 136 -22.93 -20.86 2.02
C GLY A 136 -21.73 -20.11 2.60
N LEU A 137 -20.54 -20.26 2.01
CA LEU A 137 -19.33 -19.53 2.42
C LEU A 137 -19.47 -18.01 2.24
N GLN A 138 -20.08 -17.56 1.14
CA GLN A 138 -20.36 -16.14 0.92
C GLN A 138 -21.39 -15.60 1.93
N VAL A 139 -22.47 -16.34 2.20
CA VAL A 139 -23.47 -15.97 3.23
C VAL A 139 -22.83 -15.85 4.60
N LEU A 140 -21.98 -16.81 4.98
CA LEU A 140 -21.24 -16.76 6.25
C LEU A 140 -20.35 -15.52 6.31
N ALA A 141 -19.61 -15.22 5.25
CA ALA A 141 -18.77 -14.02 5.18
C ALA A 141 -19.60 -12.74 5.35
N HIS A 142 -20.73 -12.61 4.66
CA HIS A 142 -21.59 -11.42 4.77
C HIS A 142 -22.28 -11.31 6.14
N ALA A 143 -22.71 -12.43 6.74
CA ALA A 143 -23.26 -12.45 8.08
C ALA A 143 -22.25 -11.91 9.11
N LEU A 144 -20.99 -12.37 9.01
CA LEU A 144 -19.90 -11.91 9.88
C LEU A 144 -19.53 -10.43 9.68
N ARG A 145 -19.92 -9.81 8.56
CA ARG A 145 -19.67 -8.38 8.29
C ARG A 145 -20.80 -7.45 8.73
N SER A 146 -21.97 -7.98 9.08
CA SER A 146 -23.20 -7.19 9.29
C SER A 146 -23.28 -6.43 10.63
N TRP A 147 -22.31 -6.60 11.54
CA TRP A 147 -22.39 -6.12 12.94
C TRP A 147 -21.15 -5.35 13.43
N LYS A 148 -20.39 -4.72 12.52
CA LYS A 148 -19.09 -4.07 12.76
C LYS A 148 -18.05 -5.03 13.39
N PRO A 149 -17.53 -6.00 12.62
CA PRO A 149 -16.58 -6.98 13.14
C PRO A 149 -15.22 -6.35 13.52
N PRO A 150 -14.41 -6.97 14.39
CA PRO A 150 -13.00 -6.59 14.54
C PRO A 150 -12.28 -6.62 13.19
N PHE A 151 -11.31 -5.72 12.97
CA PHE A 151 -10.64 -5.57 11.66
C PHE A 151 -10.05 -6.89 11.13
N ALA A 152 -9.42 -7.70 11.99
CA ALA A 152 -8.90 -9.01 11.58
C ALA A 152 -9.99 -9.96 11.08
N LEU A 153 -11.14 -9.99 11.76
CA LEU A 153 -12.29 -10.79 11.32
C LEU A 153 -12.84 -10.23 10.00
N PHE A 154 -12.94 -8.91 9.86
CA PHE A 154 -13.30 -8.25 8.61
C PHE A 154 -12.39 -8.68 7.45
N THR A 155 -11.07 -8.66 7.63
CA THR A 155 -10.10 -9.13 6.62
C THR A 155 -10.27 -10.62 6.29
N VAL A 156 -10.42 -11.50 7.28
CA VAL A 156 -10.60 -12.94 7.05
C VAL A 156 -11.89 -13.24 6.27
N THR A 157 -12.95 -12.46 6.47
CA THR A 157 -14.19 -12.66 5.70
C THR A 157 -14.02 -12.42 4.19
N PHE A 158 -13.03 -11.63 3.74
CA PHE A 158 -12.70 -11.49 2.31
C PHE A 158 -12.14 -12.77 1.71
N TRP A 159 -11.36 -13.51 2.50
CA TRP A 159 -10.88 -14.83 2.13
C TRP A 159 -12.04 -15.82 2.00
N LEU A 160 -12.96 -15.85 2.98
CA LEU A 160 -14.15 -16.72 2.94
C LEU A 160 -15.07 -16.40 1.75
N ALA A 161 -15.34 -15.11 1.50
CA ALA A 161 -16.15 -14.68 0.36
C ALA A 161 -15.51 -15.07 -0.97
N SER A 162 -14.20 -14.81 -1.14
CA SER A 162 -13.45 -15.16 -2.35
C SER A 162 -13.35 -16.67 -2.58
N LEU A 163 -13.20 -17.47 -1.52
CA LEU A 163 -13.21 -18.93 -1.61
C LEU A 163 -14.58 -19.45 -2.08
N GLY A 164 -15.66 -18.90 -1.51
CA GLY A 164 -17.01 -19.25 -1.93
C GLY A 164 -17.33 -18.84 -3.36
N GLN A 165 -16.82 -17.68 -3.80
CA GLN A 165 -16.89 -17.22 -5.19
C GLN A 165 -16.08 -18.10 -6.13
N ALA A 166 -14.89 -18.54 -5.74
CA ALA A 166 -14.07 -19.44 -6.56
C ALA A 166 -14.82 -20.73 -6.91
N TYR A 167 -15.50 -21.36 -5.94
CA TYR A 167 -16.32 -22.54 -6.22
C TYR A 167 -17.51 -22.23 -7.12
N GLN A 168 -18.26 -21.16 -6.86
CA GLN A 168 -19.42 -20.80 -7.68
C GLN A 168 -19.02 -20.42 -9.12
N ASP A 169 -17.95 -19.67 -9.29
CA ASP A 169 -17.49 -19.22 -10.61
C ASP A 169 -16.94 -20.39 -11.43
N THR A 170 -16.11 -21.26 -10.84
CA THR A 170 -15.60 -22.45 -11.54
C THR A 170 -16.74 -23.36 -12.00
N HIS A 171 -17.66 -23.69 -11.10
CA HIS A 171 -18.72 -24.63 -11.40
C HIS A 171 -19.85 -24.04 -12.25
N GLY A 172 -20.20 -22.78 -12.03
CA GLY A 172 -21.17 -22.05 -12.85
C GLY A 172 -20.70 -21.91 -14.29
N ASN A 173 -19.44 -21.48 -14.50
CA ASN A 173 -18.87 -21.42 -15.85
C ASN A 173 -18.79 -22.82 -16.49
N THR A 174 -18.37 -23.84 -15.74
CA THR A 174 -18.26 -25.22 -16.25
C THR A 174 -19.61 -25.77 -16.71
N TYR A 175 -20.67 -25.53 -15.92
CA TYR A 175 -22.03 -25.94 -16.25
C TYR A 175 -22.55 -25.22 -17.49
N VAL A 176 -22.50 -23.88 -17.49
CA VAL A 176 -23.04 -23.07 -18.59
C VAL A 176 -22.27 -23.29 -19.89
N ALA A 177 -20.96 -23.54 -19.82
CA ALA A 177 -20.16 -23.89 -20.99
C ALA A 177 -20.62 -25.19 -21.68
N GLY A 178 -21.25 -26.12 -20.94
CA GLY A 178 -21.81 -27.36 -21.47
C GLY A 178 -23.21 -27.21 -22.09
N THR A 179 -23.83 -26.04 -22.00
CA THR A 179 -25.18 -25.81 -22.53
C THR A 179 -25.19 -25.48 -24.02
N LYS A 180 -26.30 -25.75 -24.71
CA LYS A 180 -26.48 -25.34 -26.12
C LYS A 180 -26.50 -23.80 -26.21
N GLY A 181 -25.78 -23.24 -27.18
CA GLY A 181 -25.62 -21.79 -27.30
C GLY A 181 -24.84 -21.17 -26.13
N SER A 182 -23.87 -21.91 -25.58
CA SER A 182 -23.13 -21.53 -24.37
C SER A 182 -22.47 -20.15 -24.45
N HIS A 183 -22.13 -19.62 -25.63
CA HIS A 183 -21.56 -18.28 -25.74
C HIS A 183 -22.51 -17.19 -25.25
N ARG A 184 -23.82 -17.28 -25.54
CA ARG A 184 -24.84 -16.32 -25.08
C ARG A 184 -25.06 -16.43 -23.57
N TRP A 185 -25.14 -17.65 -23.06
CA TRP A 185 -25.39 -17.89 -21.65
C TRP A 185 -24.18 -17.60 -20.76
N LEU A 186 -22.96 -17.90 -21.23
CA LEU A 186 -21.73 -17.44 -20.59
C LEU A 186 -21.69 -15.91 -20.56
N ALA A 187 -22.03 -15.26 -21.67
CA ALA A 187 -22.10 -13.80 -21.70
C ALA A 187 -23.16 -13.25 -20.72
N PHE A 188 -24.31 -13.93 -20.59
CA PHE A 188 -25.36 -13.57 -19.63
C PHE A 188 -24.93 -13.68 -18.16
N ILE A 189 -24.36 -14.81 -17.72
CA ILE A 189 -23.94 -14.93 -16.30
C ILE A 189 -22.86 -13.90 -15.94
N HIS A 190 -21.96 -13.61 -16.90
CA HIS A 190 -20.95 -12.57 -16.77
C HIS A 190 -21.56 -11.17 -16.81
N ALA A 191 -22.62 -10.94 -17.59
CA ALA A 191 -23.38 -9.70 -17.56
C ALA A 191 -24.01 -9.48 -16.17
N MET A 192 -24.58 -10.51 -15.56
CA MET A 192 -25.12 -10.44 -14.20
C MET A 192 -24.07 -10.06 -13.15
N TYR A 193 -22.83 -10.54 -13.29
CA TYR A 193 -21.71 -10.07 -12.46
C TYR A 193 -21.49 -8.56 -12.60
N MET A 194 -21.43 -8.02 -13.83
CA MET A 194 -21.27 -6.58 -14.04
C MET A 194 -22.49 -5.77 -13.58
N ALA A 195 -23.70 -6.33 -13.66
CA ALA A 195 -24.89 -5.73 -13.07
C ALA A 195 -24.76 -5.61 -11.54
N GLY A 196 -24.21 -6.64 -10.88
CA GLY A 196 -23.87 -6.58 -9.47
C GLY A 196 -22.84 -5.48 -9.17
N CYS A 197 -21.76 -5.42 -9.95
CA CYS A 197 -20.72 -4.38 -9.81
C CYS A 197 -21.27 -2.96 -9.99
N LEU A 198 -22.29 -2.79 -10.84
CA LEU A 198 -22.99 -1.53 -11.03
C LEU A 198 -23.90 -1.18 -9.84
N VAL A 199 -24.67 -2.15 -9.31
CA VAL A 199 -25.63 -1.93 -8.22
C VAL A 199 -24.94 -1.74 -6.86
N GLY A 200 -23.85 -2.46 -6.61
CA GLY A 200 -23.12 -2.47 -5.33
C GLY A 200 -22.80 -1.06 -4.79
N PRO A 201 -22.10 -0.20 -5.56
CA PRO A 201 -21.78 1.17 -5.15
C PRO A 201 -23.00 2.01 -4.77
N PHE A 202 -24.10 1.96 -5.54
CA PHE A 202 -25.30 2.77 -5.24
C PHE A 202 -25.93 2.40 -3.90
N VAL A 203 -26.03 1.10 -3.61
CA VAL A 203 -26.57 0.63 -2.33
C VAL A 203 -25.60 0.94 -1.19
N ALA A 204 -24.30 0.68 -1.39
CA ALA A 204 -23.26 0.94 -0.39
C ALA A 204 -23.19 2.41 0.01
N THR A 205 -23.13 3.33 -0.96
CA THR A 205 -23.09 4.78 -0.72
C THR A 205 -24.39 5.24 -0.04
N GLY A 206 -25.54 4.73 -0.48
CA GLY A 206 -26.84 5.07 0.12
C GLY A 206 -26.92 4.69 1.59
N VAL A 207 -26.49 3.47 1.96
CA VAL A 207 -26.49 3.00 3.34
C VAL A 207 -25.44 3.72 4.19
N ALA A 208 -24.23 3.94 3.65
CA ALA A 208 -23.14 4.58 4.37
C ALA A 208 -23.42 6.07 4.67
N SER A 209 -24.25 6.73 3.84
CA SER A 209 -24.56 8.16 3.95
C SER A 209 -25.91 8.50 4.58
N ALA A 210 -26.72 7.50 4.96
CA ALA A 210 -28.10 7.70 5.43
C ALA A 210 -28.26 8.40 6.80
N GLY A 211 -27.18 8.67 7.54
CA GLY A 211 -27.26 9.27 8.88
C GLY A 211 -26.03 10.09 9.25
N SER A 212 -26.13 10.84 10.36
CA SER A 212 -25.05 11.70 10.88
C SER A 212 -23.78 10.93 11.28
N VAL A 213 -23.95 9.67 11.72
CA VAL A 213 -22.85 8.72 11.94
C VAL A 213 -23.00 7.58 10.94
N SER A 214 -21.97 7.39 10.10
CA SER A 214 -21.98 6.37 9.07
C SER A 214 -22.00 4.96 9.69
N ARG A 215 -23.00 4.16 9.30
CA ARG A 215 -23.12 2.75 9.67
C ARG A 215 -22.89 1.85 8.45
N TRP A 216 -21.78 2.10 7.76
CA TRP A 216 -21.40 1.44 6.50
C TRP A 216 -21.45 -0.10 6.57
N TYR A 217 -21.15 -0.71 7.72
CA TYR A 217 -21.20 -2.17 7.91
C TYR A 217 -22.61 -2.76 7.71
N LEU A 218 -23.67 -1.97 7.88
CA LEU A 218 -25.04 -2.39 7.60
C LEU A 218 -25.28 -2.65 6.12
N PHE A 219 -24.44 -2.11 5.22
CA PHE A 219 -24.49 -2.49 3.80
C PHE A 219 -24.45 -4.00 3.64
N TYR A 220 -23.65 -4.72 4.44
CA TYR A 220 -23.49 -6.18 4.31
C TYR A 220 -24.77 -6.98 4.64
N THR A 221 -25.81 -6.36 5.20
CA THR A 221 -27.14 -6.97 5.30
C THR A 221 -27.79 -7.19 3.93
N PHE A 222 -27.47 -6.33 2.94
CA PHE A 222 -27.93 -6.46 1.56
C PHE A 222 -27.32 -7.69 0.84
N PRO A 223 -25.99 -7.85 0.70
CA PRO A 223 -25.39 -9.05 0.14
C PRO A 223 -25.69 -10.31 0.98
N LEU A 224 -25.92 -10.18 2.29
CA LEU A 224 -26.42 -11.29 3.12
C LEU A 224 -27.83 -11.74 2.66
N GLY A 225 -28.76 -10.81 2.49
CA GLY A 225 -30.13 -11.10 2.07
C GLY A 225 -30.19 -11.76 0.70
N ILE A 226 -29.53 -11.17 -0.31
CA ILE A 226 -29.44 -11.78 -1.65
C ILE A 226 -28.63 -13.08 -1.65
N GLY A 227 -27.64 -13.23 -0.77
CA GLY A 227 -26.87 -14.46 -0.60
C GLY A 227 -27.72 -15.62 -0.07
N VAL A 228 -28.60 -15.37 0.90
CA VAL A 228 -29.54 -16.39 1.41
C VAL A 228 -30.51 -16.81 0.30
N ILE A 229 -30.98 -15.86 -0.51
CA ILE A 229 -31.80 -16.16 -1.70
C ILE A 229 -30.99 -17.01 -2.68
N ASN A 230 -29.70 -16.71 -2.90
CA ASN A 230 -28.84 -17.48 -3.79
C ASN A 230 -28.67 -18.93 -3.31
N VAL A 231 -28.43 -19.16 -2.01
CA VAL A 231 -28.38 -20.51 -1.43
C VAL A 231 -29.69 -21.26 -1.72
N ALA A 232 -30.85 -20.64 -1.47
CA ALA A 232 -32.13 -21.27 -1.73
C ALA A 232 -32.33 -21.59 -3.23
N LEU A 233 -31.99 -20.65 -4.12
CA LEU A 233 -32.09 -20.85 -5.57
C LEU A 233 -31.18 -21.98 -6.06
N VAL A 234 -29.92 -22.03 -5.61
CA VAL A 234 -28.98 -23.11 -5.96
C VAL A 234 -29.50 -24.46 -5.45
N MET A 235 -29.98 -24.52 -4.21
CA MET A 235 -30.51 -25.75 -3.62
C MET A 235 -31.73 -26.28 -4.37
N VAL A 236 -32.61 -25.39 -4.85
CA VAL A 236 -33.79 -25.79 -5.64
C VAL A 236 -33.41 -26.13 -7.08
N ALA A 237 -32.61 -25.30 -7.74
CA ALA A 237 -32.26 -25.46 -9.15
C ALA A 237 -31.37 -26.68 -9.39
N PHE A 238 -30.45 -26.98 -8.48
CA PHE A 238 -29.49 -28.09 -8.58
C PHE A 238 -29.78 -29.23 -7.60
N TRP A 239 -31.02 -29.34 -7.13
CA TRP A 239 -31.46 -30.37 -6.18
C TRP A 239 -31.05 -31.79 -6.59
N ASP A 240 -31.12 -32.08 -7.90
CA ASP A 240 -30.74 -33.35 -8.50
C ASP A 240 -29.27 -33.73 -8.28
N THR A 241 -28.41 -32.75 -8.02
CA THR A 241 -26.95 -32.89 -7.86
C THR A 241 -26.44 -32.46 -6.46
N LEU A 242 -27.33 -32.36 -5.47
CA LEU A 242 -26.99 -32.15 -4.06
C LEU A 242 -26.58 -33.47 -3.39
N ARG A 243 -25.53 -34.13 -3.90
CA ARG A 243 -25.08 -35.43 -3.39
C ARG A 243 -23.61 -35.39 -2.98
N ILE A 244 -23.31 -36.17 -1.93
CA ILE A 244 -21.96 -36.53 -1.53
C ILE A 244 -21.64 -37.87 -2.21
N LYS A 245 -20.62 -37.88 -3.06
CA LYS A 245 -20.13 -39.09 -3.74
C LYS A 245 -19.58 -40.07 -2.71
N ARG A 246 -20.30 -41.18 -2.46
CA ARG A 246 -19.85 -42.28 -1.59
C ARG A 246 -19.04 -43.29 -2.40
N LYS A 247 -17.95 -43.79 -1.81
CA LYS A 247 -17.11 -44.87 -2.36
C LYS A 247 -18.00 -46.03 -2.82
N GLN A 248 -17.99 -46.37 -4.11
CA GLN A 248 -18.52 -47.66 -4.57
C GLN A 248 -17.69 -48.76 -3.87
N PRO A 249 -18.32 -49.73 -3.17
CA PRO A 249 -17.61 -50.91 -2.69
C PRO A 249 -17.02 -51.65 -3.89
N ALA A 250 -15.84 -52.25 -3.69
CA ALA A 250 -15.02 -52.89 -4.72
C ALA A 250 -15.63 -54.14 -5.40
N THR A 251 -16.95 -54.33 -5.36
CA THR A 251 -17.60 -55.60 -5.75
C THR A 251 -18.04 -55.65 -7.21
N GLU A 252 -17.95 -54.55 -7.97
CA GLU A 252 -18.31 -54.51 -9.41
C GLU A 252 -17.17 -54.16 -10.37
N ARG A 253 -15.91 -54.15 -9.91
CA ARG A 253 -14.74 -54.15 -10.82
C ARG A 253 -14.38 -55.59 -11.17
N THR A 254 -15.19 -56.22 -12.00
CA THR A 254 -14.78 -57.46 -12.66
C THR A 254 -13.77 -57.16 -13.77
N LEU A 255 -12.59 -57.78 -13.62
CA LEU A 255 -11.73 -58.29 -14.69
C LEU A 255 -11.25 -57.26 -15.72
N GLU A 256 -10.33 -56.37 -15.33
CA GLU A 256 -9.17 -56.00 -16.15
C GLU A 256 -8.19 -55.11 -15.34
N ALA A 257 -6.93 -55.53 -15.31
CA ALA A 257 -5.73 -54.89 -14.78
C ALA A 257 -5.49 -54.87 -13.24
N ASP A 258 -4.38 -55.51 -12.86
CA ASP A 258 -3.64 -55.42 -11.59
C ASP A 258 -3.17 -53.97 -11.31
N GLN A 259 -4.07 -53.09 -10.90
CA GLN A 259 -3.71 -51.80 -10.31
C GLN A 259 -4.22 -51.74 -8.88
N GLU A 260 -3.29 -51.56 -7.94
CA GLU A 260 -3.62 -51.26 -6.54
C GLU A 260 -4.64 -50.10 -6.48
N PRO A 261 -5.57 -50.10 -5.51
CA PRO A 261 -6.54 -49.02 -5.37
C PRO A 261 -5.82 -47.72 -5.03
N VAL A 262 -5.56 -46.91 -6.06
CA VAL A 262 -5.00 -45.56 -5.97
C VAL A 262 -5.87 -44.73 -5.02
N SER A 263 -5.22 -43.98 -4.13
CA SER A 263 -5.90 -43.12 -3.16
C SER A 263 -6.57 -41.94 -3.89
N ARG A 264 -7.74 -41.50 -3.40
CA ARG A 264 -8.43 -40.26 -3.84
C ARG A 264 -7.48 -39.07 -3.99
N ASN A 265 -6.57 -38.90 -3.03
CA ASN A 265 -5.59 -37.83 -3.10
C ASN A 265 -4.59 -38.00 -4.26
N GLU A 266 -4.25 -39.23 -4.63
CA GLU A 266 -3.37 -39.51 -5.77
C GLU A 266 -4.09 -39.25 -7.09
N ASP A 267 -5.38 -39.61 -7.20
CA ASP A 267 -6.21 -39.31 -8.38
C ASP A 267 -6.32 -37.79 -8.61
N ALA A 268 -6.65 -37.01 -7.58
CA ALA A 268 -6.68 -35.55 -7.66
C ALA A 268 -5.32 -34.95 -8.05
N LEU A 269 -4.21 -35.46 -7.51
CA LEU A 269 -2.86 -35.00 -7.84
C LEU A 269 -2.49 -35.33 -9.30
N MET A 270 -2.92 -36.49 -9.82
CA MET A 270 -2.74 -36.84 -11.23
C MET A 270 -3.51 -35.91 -12.16
N LEU A 271 -4.78 -35.62 -11.83
CA LEU A 271 -5.63 -34.66 -12.55
C LEU A 271 -5.01 -33.25 -12.59
N MET A 272 -4.46 -32.79 -11.46
CA MET A 272 -3.75 -31.51 -11.40
C MET A 272 -2.48 -31.53 -12.26
N LYS A 273 -1.69 -32.60 -12.18
CA LYS A 273 -0.47 -32.77 -12.98
C LYS A 273 -0.76 -32.79 -14.48
N GLU A 274 -1.84 -33.46 -14.89
CA GLU A 274 -2.31 -33.48 -16.28
C GLU A 274 -2.74 -32.08 -16.73
N THR A 275 -3.53 -31.38 -15.90
CA THR A 275 -3.96 -30.00 -16.17
C THR A 275 -2.77 -29.07 -16.40
N LEU A 276 -1.74 -29.13 -15.55
CA LEU A 276 -0.55 -28.28 -15.64
C LEU A 276 0.34 -28.58 -16.86
N LYS A 277 0.26 -29.80 -17.43
CA LYS A 277 0.96 -30.15 -18.67
C LYS A 277 0.29 -29.58 -19.92
N ASN A 278 -0.98 -29.19 -19.84
CA ASN A 278 -1.71 -28.69 -20.99
C ASN A 278 -1.30 -27.23 -21.32
N LYS A 279 -0.65 -27.04 -22.47
CA LYS A 279 -0.16 -25.72 -22.92
C LYS A 279 -1.29 -24.68 -23.06
N SER A 280 -2.50 -25.11 -23.44
CA SER A 280 -3.64 -24.22 -23.62
C SER A 280 -4.06 -23.56 -22.30
N VAL A 281 -3.87 -24.24 -21.15
CA VAL A 281 -4.17 -23.69 -19.82
C VAL A 281 -3.29 -22.47 -19.53
N TRP A 282 -2.00 -22.55 -19.83
CA TRP A 282 -1.06 -21.44 -19.60
C TRP A 282 -1.31 -20.26 -20.53
N LEU A 283 -1.59 -20.52 -21.81
CA LEU A 283 -1.85 -19.47 -22.79
C LEU A 283 -3.14 -18.69 -22.46
N ILE A 284 -4.22 -19.38 -22.10
CA ILE A 284 -5.44 -18.69 -21.69
C ILE A 284 -5.27 -18.01 -20.33
N SER A 285 -4.51 -18.60 -19.40
CA SER A 285 -4.18 -17.97 -18.11
C SER A 285 -3.44 -16.65 -18.30
N LEU A 286 -2.49 -16.60 -19.25
CA LEU A 286 -1.74 -15.38 -19.56
C LEU A 286 -2.64 -14.27 -20.13
N PHE A 287 -3.60 -14.65 -21.00
CA PHE A 287 -4.62 -13.71 -21.49
C PHE A 287 -5.43 -13.11 -20.33
N PHE A 288 -5.95 -13.96 -19.43
CA PHE A 288 -6.73 -13.49 -18.29
C PHE A 288 -5.90 -12.70 -17.27
N PHE A 289 -4.63 -13.06 -17.07
CA PHE A 289 -3.69 -12.36 -16.21
C PHE A 289 -3.54 -10.89 -16.63
N PHE A 290 -3.26 -10.62 -17.91
CA PHE A 290 -3.14 -9.24 -18.40
C PHE A 290 -4.50 -8.54 -18.49
N PHE A 291 -5.55 -9.24 -18.95
CA PHE A 291 -6.88 -8.66 -19.10
C PHE A 291 -7.47 -8.18 -17.77
N LEU A 292 -7.44 -9.04 -16.75
CA LEU A 292 -7.96 -8.71 -15.44
C LEU A 292 -7.05 -7.72 -14.72
N GLY A 293 -5.73 -7.82 -14.96
CA GLY A 293 -4.74 -6.81 -14.60
C GLY A 293 -5.11 -5.41 -15.08
N ALA A 294 -5.39 -5.25 -16.37
CA ALA A 294 -5.79 -3.97 -16.97
C ALA A 294 -7.11 -3.47 -16.36
N THR A 295 -8.09 -4.35 -16.21
CA THR A 295 -9.44 -4.01 -15.75
C THR A 295 -9.45 -3.53 -14.30
N LEU A 296 -8.78 -4.24 -13.40
CA LEU A 296 -8.72 -3.86 -11.98
C LEU A 296 -7.79 -2.67 -11.74
N THR A 297 -6.71 -2.53 -12.53
CA THR A 297 -5.85 -1.32 -12.48
C THR A 297 -6.62 -0.08 -12.92
N ALA A 298 -7.40 -0.18 -14.01
CA ALA A 298 -8.23 0.93 -14.47
C ALA A 298 -9.31 1.28 -13.43
N SER A 299 -10.03 0.27 -12.93
CA SER A 299 -11.13 0.48 -11.99
C SER A 299 -10.66 1.03 -10.63
N GLY A 300 -9.49 0.62 -10.15
CA GLY A 300 -8.96 1.05 -8.85
C GLY A 300 -8.36 2.46 -8.85
N TRP A 301 -7.86 2.94 -9.98
CA TRP A 301 -7.07 4.19 -10.04
C TRP A 301 -7.71 5.29 -10.91
N VAL A 302 -8.79 5.03 -11.64
CA VAL A 302 -9.42 6.04 -12.51
C VAL A 302 -9.89 7.27 -11.73
N VAL A 303 -10.49 7.10 -10.56
CA VAL A 303 -10.99 8.23 -9.74
C VAL A 303 -9.82 9.10 -9.30
N GLU A 304 -8.77 8.46 -8.74
CA GLU A 304 -7.56 9.14 -8.31
C GLU A 304 -6.89 9.90 -9.48
N TYR A 305 -6.79 9.29 -10.65
CA TYR A 305 -6.26 9.96 -11.84
C TYR A 305 -7.09 11.17 -12.26
N LEU A 306 -8.42 11.07 -12.25
CA LEU A 306 -9.29 12.19 -12.62
C LEU A 306 -9.23 13.33 -11.61
N VAL A 307 -9.09 13.03 -10.32
CA VAL A 307 -8.96 14.06 -9.28
C VAL A 307 -7.57 14.71 -9.33
N VAL A 308 -6.50 13.92 -9.32
CA VAL A 308 -5.12 14.42 -9.18
C VAL A 308 -4.55 14.98 -10.49
N VAL A 309 -4.86 14.38 -11.63
CA VAL A 309 -4.27 14.77 -12.93
C VAL A 309 -5.22 15.65 -13.75
N ARG A 310 -6.53 15.56 -13.52
CA ARG A 310 -7.54 16.30 -14.30
C ARG A 310 -8.34 17.33 -13.47
N ASP A 311 -7.92 17.62 -12.24
CA ASP A 311 -8.58 18.54 -11.31
C ASP A 311 -10.10 18.28 -11.19
N GLY A 312 -10.50 17.01 -11.23
CA GLY A 312 -11.89 16.60 -11.12
C GLY A 312 -12.41 16.74 -9.69
N ASP A 313 -13.61 17.29 -9.53
CA ASP A 313 -14.30 17.31 -8.23
C ASP A 313 -14.59 15.88 -7.75
N LEU A 314 -14.08 15.53 -6.57
CA LEU A 314 -14.19 14.19 -5.98
C LEU A 314 -15.64 13.70 -5.86
N ASN A 315 -16.58 14.59 -5.55
CA ASN A 315 -18.00 14.24 -5.40
C ASN A 315 -18.63 13.78 -6.72
N SER A 316 -18.13 14.29 -7.83
CA SER A 316 -18.59 13.97 -9.18
C SER A 316 -17.82 12.79 -9.79
N MET A 317 -16.52 12.66 -9.50
CA MET A 317 -15.65 11.63 -10.11
C MET A 317 -15.93 10.21 -9.59
N GLY A 318 -16.51 10.07 -8.39
CA GLY A 318 -16.86 8.77 -7.80
C GLY A 318 -17.86 7.92 -8.61
N TYR A 319 -18.62 8.54 -9.53
CA TYR A 319 -19.57 7.84 -10.40
C TYR A 319 -18.97 7.34 -11.72
N VAL A 320 -17.76 7.78 -12.09
CA VAL A 320 -17.14 7.42 -13.36
C VAL A 320 -16.87 5.90 -13.50
N PRO A 321 -16.43 5.16 -12.46
CA PRO A 321 -16.32 3.70 -12.52
C PRO A 321 -17.65 2.97 -12.81
N ALA A 322 -18.80 3.56 -12.47
CA ALA A 322 -20.10 2.99 -12.79
C ALA A 322 -20.34 2.99 -14.31
N GLY A 323 -19.79 3.97 -15.05
CA GLY A 323 -19.80 4.01 -16.50
C GLY A 323 -19.05 2.84 -17.14
N PHE A 324 -17.88 2.49 -16.61
CA PHE A 324 -17.14 1.28 -17.03
C PHE A 324 -17.97 0.01 -16.79
N SER A 325 -18.56 -0.12 -15.58
CA SER A 325 -19.37 -1.29 -15.21
C SER A 325 -20.63 -1.44 -16.07
N GLY A 326 -21.35 -0.34 -16.29
CA GLY A 326 -22.53 -0.29 -17.15
C GLY A 326 -22.21 -0.54 -18.63
N GLY A 327 -21.10 0.00 -19.11
CA GLY A 327 -20.55 -0.30 -20.43
C GLY A 327 -20.30 -1.80 -20.58
N SER A 328 -19.55 -2.41 -19.67
CA SER A 328 -19.25 -3.85 -19.70
C SER A 328 -20.50 -4.74 -19.59
N LEU A 329 -21.49 -4.35 -18.78
CA LEU A 329 -22.80 -5.01 -18.73
C LEU A 329 -23.45 -5.06 -20.12
N LEU A 330 -23.57 -3.89 -20.78
CA LEU A 330 -24.17 -3.81 -22.12
C LEU A 330 -23.33 -4.52 -23.17
N GLY A 331 -22.01 -4.42 -23.11
CA GLY A 331 -21.08 -5.10 -24.01
C GLY A 331 -21.24 -6.62 -23.95
N ARG A 332 -21.37 -7.18 -22.75
CA ARG A 332 -21.61 -8.61 -22.54
C ARG A 332 -22.94 -9.07 -23.13
N LEU A 333 -23.99 -8.27 -23.06
CA LEU A 333 -25.31 -8.64 -23.60
C LEU A 333 -25.41 -8.44 -25.11
N LEU A 334 -24.91 -7.31 -25.62
CA LEU A 334 -25.14 -6.88 -27.01
C LEU A 334 -24.09 -7.42 -27.99
N LEU A 335 -22.83 -7.59 -27.56
CA LEU A 335 -21.74 -7.99 -28.45
C LEU A 335 -21.48 -9.50 -28.47
N ALA A 336 -22.13 -10.29 -27.61
CA ALA A 336 -21.96 -11.74 -27.56
C ALA A 336 -22.26 -12.44 -28.89
N GLU A 337 -23.36 -12.05 -29.54
CA GLU A 337 -23.76 -12.64 -30.82
C GLU A 337 -22.91 -12.15 -32.01
N PRO A 338 -22.62 -10.84 -32.17
CA PRO A 338 -21.65 -10.36 -33.14
C PRO A 338 -20.28 -11.06 -33.04
N VAL A 339 -19.75 -11.25 -31.83
CA VAL A 339 -18.46 -11.93 -31.60
C VAL A 339 -18.49 -13.36 -32.11
N HIS A 340 -19.59 -14.08 -31.89
CA HIS A 340 -19.76 -15.43 -32.38
C HIS A 340 -19.90 -15.46 -33.91
N ARG A 341 -20.76 -14.60 -34.49
CA ARG A 341 -21.09 -14.59 -35.92
C ARG A 341 -19.93 -14.16 -36.82
N PHE A 342 -19.16 -13.14 -36.42
CA PHE A 342 -18.09 -12.57 -37.24
C PHE A 342 -16.70 -13.16 -36.95
N GLY A 343 -16.64 -14.16 -36.08
CA GLY A 343 -15.42 -14.87 -35.71
C GLY A 343 -14.75 -14.29 -34.46
N ILE A 344 -14.69 -15.14 -33.42
CA ILE A 344 -14.20 -14.81 -32.08
C ILE A 344 -12.82 -14.15 -32.10
N ARG A 345 -11.85 -14.73 -32.83
CA ARG A 345 -10.47 -14.23 -32.85
C ARG A 345 -10.38 -12.81 -33.42
N ARG A 346 -11.04 -12.57 -34.57
CA ARG A 346 -11.01 -11.28 -35.28
C ARG A 346 -11.71 -10.19 -34.47
N MET A 347 -12.87 -10.52 -33.91
CA MET A 347 -13.68 -9.57 -33.14
C MET A 347 -12.97 -9.11 -31.85
N ILE A 348 -12.43 -10.04 -31.06
CA ILE A 348 -11.70 -9.67 -29.82
C ILE A 348 -10.43 -8.87 -30.14
N PHE A 349 -9.71 -9.22 -31.22
CA PHE A 349 -8.55 -8.42 -31.66
C PHE A 349 -8.96 -7.00 -32.07
N GLY A 350 -10.01 -6.86 -32.89
CA GLY A 350 -10.54 -5.55 -33.29
C GLY A 350 -11.03 -4.70 -32.12
N PHE A 351 -11.75 -5.30 -31.17
CA PHE A 351 -12.15 -4.63 -29.93
C PHE A 351 -10.95 -4.20 -29.09
N THR A 352 -9.82 -4.91 -29.15
CA THR A 352 -8.62 -4.53 -28.40
C THR A 352 -7.94 -3.32 -29.01
N ILE A 353 -7.90 -3.22 -30.34
CA ILE A 353 -7.44 -2.01 -31.02
C ILE A 353 -8.32 -0.81 -30.65
N ILE A 354 -9.64 -0.98 -30.68
CA ILE A 354 -10.59 0.06 -30.27
C ILE A 354 -10.38 0.45 -28.81
N SER A 355 -10.19 -0.53 -27.93
CA SER A 355 -9.95 -0.32 -26.49
C SER A 355 -8.66 0.46 -26.25
N ILE A 356 -7.56 0.14 -26.96
CA ILE A 356 -6.31 0.91 -26.89
C ILE A 356 -6.53 2.33 -27.41
N GLY A 357 -7.26 2.50 -28.52
CA GLY A 357 -7.61 3.83 -29.04
C GLY A 357 -8.42 4.68 -28.05
N LEU A 358 -9.41 4.07 -27.38
CA LEU A 358 -10.19 4.71 -26.32
C LEU A 358 -9.35 5.01 -25.07
N GLN A 359 -8.40 4.14 -24.72
CA GLN A 359 -7.46 4.39 -23.63
C GLN A 359 -6.51 5.55 -23.94
N VAL A 360 -6.01 5.64 -25.18
CA VAL A 360 -5.20 6.77 -25.66
C VAL A 360 -6.03 8.05 -25.71
N LEU A 361 -7.30 7.98 -26.14
CA LEU A 361 -8.23 9.10 -26.09
C LEU A 361 -8.42 9.59 -24.64
N PHE A 362 -8.64 8.67 -23.70
CA PHE A 362 -8.74 8.97 -22.27
C PHE A 362 -7.45 9.66 -21.79
N TRP A 363 -6.29 9.15 -22.18
CA TRP A 363 -4.99 9.66 -21.76
C TRP A 363 -4.68 11.06 -22.30
N LEU A 364 -4.88 11.29 -23.60
CA LEU A 364 -4.37 12.49 -24.28
C LEU A 364 -5.37 13.65 -24.31
N VAL A 365 -6.67 13.40 -24.17
CA VAL A 365 -7.69 14.46 -24.22
C VAL A 365 -7.96 14.96 -22.80
N PRO A 366 -7.58 16.21 -22.44
CA PRO A 366 -7.75 16.78 -21.10
C PRO A 366 -9.19 17.25 -20.84
N ASN A 367 -10.17 16.36 -21.00
CA ASN A 367 -11.59 16.66 -20.78
C ASN A 367 -12.26 15.51 -20.01
N ILE A 368 -12.87 15.83 -18.87
CA ILE A 368 -13.47 14.86 -17.95
C ILE A 368 -14.68 14.15 -18.56
N ILE A 369 -15.51 14.87 -19.33
CA ILE A 369 -16.68 14.30 -20.00
C ILE A 369 -16.21 13.31 -21.07
N ALA A 370 -15.23 13.71 -21.89
CA ALA A 370 -14.63 12.84 -22.89
C ALA A 370 -13.99 11.60 -22.25
N ALA A 371 -13.29 11.76 -21.12
CA ALA A 371 -12.71 10.65 -20.36
C ALA A 371 -13.78 9.69 -19.81
N SER A 372 -14.88 10.24 -19.29
CA SER A 372 -16.02 9.45 -18.76
C SER A 372 -16.74 8.67 -19.86
N ILE A 373 -16.91 9.26 -21.05
CA ILE A 373 -17.45 8.58 -22.22
C ILE A 373 -16.47 7.50 -22.70
N ALA A 374 -15.18 7.85 -22.81
CA ALA A 374 -14.14 6.93 -23.27
C ALA A 374 -14.04 5.69 -22.38
N ILE A 375 -14.06 5.84 -21.06
CA ILE A 375 -14.00 4.68 -20.15
C ILE A 375 -15.29 3.85 -20.14
N SER A 376 -16.45 4.47 -20.37
CA SER A 376 -17.71 3.73 -20.53
C SER A 376 -17.71 2.89 -21.81
N LEU A 377 -17.25 3.47 -22.93
CA LEU A 377 -17.06 2.75 -24.19
C LEU A 377 -15.97 1.69 -24.09
N LEU A 378 -14.89 1.97 -23.35
CA LEU A 378 -13.85 0.99 -23.06
C LEU A 378 -14.45 -0.23 -22.35
N GLY A 379 -15.26 0.00 -21.32
CA GLY A 379 -16.03 -1.05 -20.64
C GLY A 379 -16.91 -1.85 -21.61
N PHE A 380 -17.60 -1.17 -22.53
CA PHE A 380 -18.44 -1.81 -23.55
C PHE A 380 -17.67 -2.76 -24.47
N PHE A 381 -16.56 -2.32 -25.05
CA PHE A 381 -15.77 -3.16 -25.96
C PHE A 381 -14.97 -4.24 -25.23
N MET A 382 -14.53 -4.00 -23.99
CA MET A 382 -13.87 -5.00 -23.15
C MET A 382 -14.85 -6.03 -22.55
N GLY A 383 -16.15 -5.72 -22.52
CA GLY A 383 -17.19 -6.56 -21.90
C GLY A 383 -17.13 -8.04 -22.32
N PRO A 384 -17.10 -8.37 -23.62
CA PRO A 384 -17.09 -9.74 -24.11
C PRO A 384 -15.84 -10.57 -23.77
N TYR A 385 -14.74 -9.95 -23.34
CA TYR A 385 -13.42 -10.61 -23.29
C TYR A 385 -13.43 -11.80 -22.34
N PHE A 386 -13.99 -11.60 -21.15
CA PHE A 386 -14.01 -12.65 -20.13
C PHE A 386 -14.90 -13.82 -20.57
N ALA A 387 -16.15 -13.55 -20.92
CA ALA A 387 -17.11 -14.59 -21.32
C ALA A 387 -16.65 -15.36 -22.57
N THR A 388 -16.09 -14.65 -23.56
CA THR A 388 -15.53 -15.25 -24.78
C THR A 388 -14.28 -16.06 -24.47
N GLY A 389 -13.39 -15.55 -23.61
CA GLY A 389 -12.21 -16.28 -23.14
C GLY A 389 -12.57 -17.59 -22.46
N ILE A 390 -13.58 -17.60 -21.58
CA ILE A 390 -14.08 -18.83 -20.95
C ILE A 390 -14.75 -19.75 -21.97
N SER A 391 -15.50 -19.20 -22.93
CA SER A 391 -16.07 -20.00 -24.01
C SER A 391 -14.99 -20.72 -24.82
N VAL A 392 -13.89 -20.05 -25.14
CA VAL A 392 -12.74 -20.66 -25.83
C VAL A 392 -12.02 -21.66 -24.93
N ALA A 393 -11.73 -21.30 -23.67
CA ALA A 393 -11.08 -22.17 -22.69
C ALA A 393 -11.83 -23.49 -22.51
N SER A 394 -13.15 -23.42 -22.34
CA SER A 394 -14.00 -24.59 -22.13
C SER A 394 -14.03 -25.56 -23.32
N LYS A 395 -13.78 -25.06 -24.54
CA LYS A 395 -13.64 -25.84 -25.77
C LYS A 395 -12.22 -26.40 -25.96
N LEU A 396 -11.20 -25.79 -25.36
CA LEU A 396 -9.81 -26.27 -25.39
C LEU A 396 -9.53 -27.35 -24.33
N PHE A 397 -10.33 -27.42 -23.29
CA PHE A 397 -10.16 -28.37 -22.19
C PHE A 397 -11.09 -29.57 -22.34
N SER A 398 -10.54 -30.77 -22.14
CA SER A 398 -11.35 -32.00 -22.08
C SER A 398 -12.34 -31.91 -20.91
N PRO A 399 -13.53 -32.52 -20.99
CA PRO A 399 -14.53 -32.46 -19.93
C PRO A 399 -14.02 -32.90 -18.56
N HIS A 400 -13.06 -33.84 -18.52
CA HIS A 400 -12.49 -34.40 -17.30
C HIS A 400 -11.61 -33.39 -16.53
N ILE A 401 -10.80 -32.59 -17.22
CA ILE A 401 -9.90 -31.60 -16.58
C ILE A 401 -10.54 -30.21 -16.48
N ARG A 402 -11.70 -29.98 -17.11
CA ARG A 402 -12.26 -28.64 -17.34
C ARG A 402 -12.43 -27.81 -16.07
N SER A 403 -12.97 -28.39 -15.00
CA SER A 403 -13.20 -27.67 -13.73
C SER A 403 -11.88 -27.30 -13.05
N THR A 404 -10.92 -28.24 -12.99
CA THR A 404 -9.58 -28.01 -12.44
C THR A 404 -8.80 -26.97 -13.26
N ALA A 405 -8.88 -27.03 -14.59
CA ALA A 405 -8.26 -26.08 -15.49
C ALA A 405 -8.83 -24.67 -15.33
N LEU A 406 -10.17 -24.52 -15.28
CA LEU A 406 -10.80 -23.22 -15.09
C LEU A 406 -10.47 -22.61 -13.71
N ALA A 407 -10.44 -23.43 -12.65
CA ALA A 407 -10.03 -22.96 -11.34
C ALA A 407 -8.59 -22.41 -11.34
N PHE A 408 -7.68 -23.08 -12.05
CA PHE A 408 -6.30 -22.61 -12.22
C PHE A 408 -6.21 -21.32 -13.05
N VAL A 409 -6.98 -21.23 -14.13
CA VAL A 409 -7.07 -20.01 -14.96
C VAL A 409 -7.54 -18.81 -14.12
N PHE A 410 -8.52 -19.00 -13.23
CA PHE A 410 -8.98 -17.92 -12.35
C PHE A 410 -7.93 -17.50 -11.32
N VAL A 411 -7.10 -18.42 -10.80
CA VAL A 411 -5.98 -18.03 -9.92
C VAL A 411 -5.01 -17.10 -10.65
N PHE A 412 -4.65 -17.42 -11.89
CA PHE A 412 -3.76 -16.55 -12.68
C PHE A 412 -4.44 -15.23 -13.07
N ALA A 413 -5.72 -15.27 -13.43
CA ALA A 413 -6.50 -14.06 -13.68
C ALA A 413 -6.42 -13.12 -12.47
N GLN A 414 -6.71 -13.66 -11.28
CA GLN A 414 -6.65 -12.91 -10.05
C GLN A 414 -5.23 -12.45 -9.76
N LEU A 415 -4.20 -13.29 -9.89
CA LEU A 415 -2.81 -12.88 -9.70
C LEU A 415 -2.46 -11.62 -10.52
N GLY A 416 -2.90 -11.53 -11.77
CA GLY A 416 -2.71 -10.34 -12.60
C GLY A 416 -3.51 -9.14 -12.09
N GLY A 417 -4.79 -9.33 -11.78
CA GLY A 417 -5.65 -8.33 -11.15
C GLY A 417 -5.14 -7.79 -9.81
N CYS A 418 -4.25 -8.54 -9.16
CA CYS A 418 -3.61 -8.21 -7.89
C CYS A 418 -2.28 -7.49 -8.08
N LEU A 419 -1.44 -8.03 -8.97
CA LEU A 419 -0.06 -7.60 -9.16
C LEU A 419 0.03 -6.22 -9.83
N PHE A 420 -0.76 -5.98 -10.87
CA PHE A 420 -0.63 -4.76 -11.68
C PHE A 420 -1.07 -3.47 -10.96
N PRO A 421 -2.19 -3.43 -10.21
CA PRO A 421 -2.53 -2.23 -9.43
C PRO A 421 -1.45 -1.87 -8.40
N ILE A 422 -0.72 -2.86 -7.86
CA ILE A 422 0.40 -2.63 -6.93
C ILE A 422 1.59 -2.05 -7.68
N ILE A 423 2.01 -2.67 -8.79
CA ILE A 423 3.11 -2.15 -9.60
C ILE A 423 2.81 -0.71 -10.01
N THR A 424 1.59 -0.43 -10.46
CA THR A 424 1.14 0.92 -10.80
C THR A 424 1.21 1.86 -9.60
N GLY A 425 0.75 1.45 -8.42
CA GLY A 425 0.80 2.26 -7.20
C GLY A 425 2.23 2.58 -6.73
N LEU A 426 3.13 1.60 -6.77
CA LEU A 426 4.54 1.79 -6.42
C LEU A 426 5.23 2.77 -7.38
N VAL A 427 4.99 2.62 -8.68
CA VAL A 427 5.54 3.54 -9.68
C VAL A 427 4.90 4.93 -9.54
N ALA A 428 3.60 5.01 -9.26
CA ALA A 428 2.89 6.26 -9.04
C ALA A 428 3.37 7.01 -7.78
N ALA A 429 3.84 6.30 -6.75
CA ALA A 429 4.41 6.92 -5.56
C ALA A 429 5.70 7.71 -5.86
N SER A 430 6.49 7.28 -6.84
CA SER A 430 7.73 7.98 -7.25
C SER A 430 7.55 8.91 -8.45
N ALA A 431 6.68 8.56 -9.41
CA ALA A 431 6.55 9.24 -10.70
C ALA A 431 5.21 9.98 -10.89
N GLY A 432 4.32 9.92 -9.90
CA GLY A 432 2.97 10.48 -9.94
C GLY A 432 1.94 9.57 -10.63
N VAL A 433 0.65 9.85 -10.36
CA VAL A 433 -0.49 9.04 -10.84
C VAL A 433 -0.66 9.08 -12.37
N SER A 434 0.01 10.02 -13.05
CA SER A 434 0.01 10.12 -14.51
C SER A 434 0.51 8.86 -15.22
N VAL A 435 1.35 8.05 -14.54
CA VAL A 435 1.87 6.77 -15.05
C VAL A 435 0.80 5.69 -15.27
N LEU A 436 -0.40 5.86 -14.69
CA LEU A 436 -1.51 4.93 -14.86
C LEU A 436 -1.82 4.65 -16.34
N GLN A 437 -1.88 5.71 -17.15
CA GLN A 437 -2.31 5.63 -18.54
C GLN A 437 -1.36 4.80 -19.42
N PRO A 438 -0.03 5.06 -19.44
CA PRO A 438 0.88 4.23 -20.21
C PRO A 438 0.92 2.77 -19.73
N VAL A 439 0.78 2.51 -18.42
CA VAL A 439 0.69 1.13 -17.90
C VAL A 439 -0.56 0.42 -18.43
N LEU A 440 -1.73 1.08 -18.43
CA LEU A 440 -2.96 0.50 -18.97
C LEU A 440 -2.86 0.20 -20.47
N CYS A 441 -2.28 1.11 -21.25
CA CYS A 441 -1.99 0.86 -22.67
C CYS A 441 -1.06 -0.36 -22.85
N GLY A 442 -0.03 -0.49 -22.01
CA GLY A 442 0.86 -1.65 -22.00
C GLY A 442 0.13 -2.96 -21.70
N LEU A 443 -0.75 -2.97 -20.70
CA LEU A 443 -1.53 -4.14 -20.32
C LEU A 443 -2.56 -4.55 -21.37
N LEU A 444 -3.23 -3.60 -22.01
CA LEU A 444 -4.14 -3.88 -23.12
C LEU A 444 -3.38 -4.42 -24.34
N THR A 445 -2.18 -3.91 -24.60
CA THR A 445 -1.30 -4.43 -25.66
C THR A 445 -0.84 -5.85 -25.33
N ALA A 446 -0.41 -6.11 -24.09
CA ALA A 446 -0.05 -7.46 -23.64
C ALA A 446 -1.23 -8.43 -23.71
N THR A 447 -2.45 -7.96 -23.40
CA THR A 447 -3.69 -8.73 -23.56
C THR A 447 -3.92 -9.11 -25.03
N ALA A 448 -3.73 -8.16 -25.97
CA ALA A 448 -3.83 -8.42 -27.41
C ALA A 448 -2.83 -9.48 -27.86
N ILE A 449 -1.56 -9.34 -27.44
CA ILE A 449 -0.48 -10.27 -27.79
C ILE A 449 -0.79 -11.66 -27.23
N ALA A 450 -1.17 -11.77 -25.96
CA ALA A 450 -1.53 -13.04 -25.34
C ALA A 450 -2.69 -13.72 -26.08
N TRP A 451 -3.72 -12.95 -26.47
CA TRP A 451 -4.85 -13.47 -27.23
C TRP A 451 -4.47 -14.05 -28.60
N LEU A 452 -3.49 -13.45 -29.30
CA LEU A 452 -3.01 -13.97 -30.58
C LEU A 452 -2.41 -15.38 -30.46
N PHE A 453 -1.79 -15.69 -29.33
CA PHE A 453 -1.20 -17.00 -29.06
C PHE A 453 -2.20 -18.04 -28.55
N VAL A 454 -3.40 -17.64 -28.09
CA VAL A 454 -4.42 -18.60 -27.63
C VAL A 454 -4.88 -19.47 -28.82
N PRO A 455 -4.76 -20.80 -28.76
CA PRO A 455 -5.19 -21.67 -29.84
C PRO A 455 -6.70 -21.58 -30.04
N MET A 456 -7.16 -21.56 -31.30
CA MET A 456 -8.58 -21.60 -31.61
C MET A 456 -9.02 -23.05 -31.80
N PRO A 457 -10.16 -23.48 -31.24
CA PRO A 457 -10.75 -24.78 -31.56
C PRO A 457 -10.93 -24.92 -33.09
N LYS A 458 -10.52 -26.06 -33.66
CA LYS A 458 -10.74 -26.34 -35.09
C LYS A 458 -12.25 -26.40 -35.37
N GLU A 459 -12.67 -25.76 -36.45
CA GLU A 459 -14.08 -25.59 -36.88
C GLU A 459 -14.68 -26.89 -37.48
N GLY A 460 -14.37 -28.05 -36.90
CA GLY A 460 -14.62 -29.38 -37.49
C GLY A 460 -15.79 -30.20 -36.93
N ASP A 461 -16.40 -29.84 -35.80
CA ASP A 461 -17.44 -30.66 -35.14
C ASP A 461 -18.72 -29.87 -34.79
N ASN A 462 -19.07 -28.86 -35.59
CA ASN A 462 -20.35 -28.15 -35.43
C ASN A 462 -21.31 -28.48 -36.59
N PRO A 463 -22.31 -29.36 -36.40
CA PRO A 463 -23.40 -29.56 -37.37
C PRO A 463 -24.25 -28.28 -37.58
N THR A 464 -24.13 -27.30 -36.69
CA THR A 464 -25.06 -26.17 -36.58
C THR A 464 -24.77 -25.00 -37.53
N LEU A 465 -23.56 -24.89 -38.09
CA LEU A 465 -23.20 -23.76 -38.97
C LEU A 465 -23.61 -23.97 -40.44
N HIS A 466 -23.84 -25.21 -40.86
CA HIS A 466 -24.26 -25.52 -42.23
C HIS A 466 -25.77 -25.37 -42.46
N GLN A 467 -26.58 -25.27 -41.39
CA GLN A 467 -28.04 -25.23 -41.52
C GLN A 467 -28.60 -23.79 -41.51
N GLU A 468 -27.98 -22.85 -40.79
CA GLU A 468 -28.48 -21.45 -40.73
C GLU A 468 -28.11 -20.61 -41.96
N ARG A 469 -27.06 -20.98 -42.71
CA ARG A 469 -26.68 -20.23 -43.93
C ARG A 469 -27.61 -20.49 -45.13
N GLY A 470 -28.46 -21.52 -45.06
CA GLY A 470 -29.40 -21.88 -46.12
C GLY A 470 -30.78 -21.21 -46.01
N HIS A 471 -31.11 -20.57 -44.89
CA HIS A 471 -32.48 -20.16 -44.58
C HIS A 471 -32.76 -18.65 -44.55
N GLU A 472 -31.79 -17.78 -44.83
CA GLU A 472 -31.98 -16.31 -44.81
C GLU A 472 -31.93 -15.61 -46.19
N LEU A 473 -31.95 -16.35 -47.30
CA LEU A 473 -31.99 -15.77 -48.64
C LEU A 473 -33.06 -16.44 -49.52
N TRP A 474 -34.34 -16.29 -49.17
CA TRP A 474 -35.40 -16.22 -50.19
C TRP A 474 -36.70 -15.61 -49.66
N GLY A 475 -37.05 -14.45 -50.21
CA GLY A 475 -38.33 -13.78 -50.06
C GLY A 475 -38.32 -12.54 -50.96
N SER A 476 -38.58 -12.66 -52.26
CA SER A 476 -39.89 -12.45 -52.90
C SER A 476 -39.66 -12.33 -54.43
N PRO A 477 -40.68 -12.05 -55.26
CA PRO A 477 -41.81 -12.88 -55.67
C PRO A 477 -41.66 -13.33 -57.15
N ALA A 478 -42.68 -14.04 -57.64
CA ALA A 478 -42.80 -14.62 -58.99
C ALA A 478 -42.41 -13.71 -60.17
N GLU A 479 -41.77 -14.28 -61.20
CA GLU A 479 -42.18 -14.15 -62.61
C GLU A 479 -41.34 -15.05 -63.54
N THR A 480 -41.88 -15.21 -64.74
CA THR A 480 -41.75 -16.23 -65.78
C THR A 480 -40.49 -16.20 -66.66
N ASP A 481 -40.19 -17.38 -67.20
CA ASP A 481 -39.71 -17.70 -68.56
C ASP A 481 -38.29 -17.37 -69.07
N GLU A 482 -37.86 -18.35 -69.88
CA GLU A 482 -36.98 -18.29 -71.06
C GLU A 482 -35.46 -18.05 -70.94
N SER A 483 -34.75 -19.14 -71.26
CA SER A 483 -33.70 -19.23 -72.29
C SER A 483 -32.28 -18.70 -72.02
N GLY A 484 -31.31 -19.55 -72.34
CA GLY A 484 -30.13 -19.16 -73.14
C GLY A 484 -28.89 -18.61 -72.43
N GLY A 485 -27.91 -19.49 -72.22
CA GLY A 485 -26.56 -19.26 -72.76
C GLY A 485 -25.53 -18.48 -71.93
N ASP A 486 -24.38 -19.16 -71.75
CA ASP A 486 -23.02 -18.63 -71.69
C ASP A 486 -22.42 -18.13 -70.35
N ARG A 487 -21.56 -19.01 -69.79
CA ARG A 487 -20.13 -18.84 -69.49
C ARG A 487 -19.64 -19.04 -68.03
N MET A 488 -18.75 -20.05 -67.98
CA MET A 488 -17.47 -20.13 -67.26
C MET A 488 -17.46 -20.68 -65.82
N TYR A 489 -17.23 -22.00 -65.72
CA TYR A 489 -16.83 -22.70 -64.51
C TYR A 489 -15.35 -22.47 -64.18
N GLY A 490 -15.09 -22.12 -62.92
CA GLY A 490 -13.77 -22.13 -62.28
C GLY A 490 -13.34 -23.54 -61.88
N LEU A 491 -12.03 -23.75 -61.93
CA LEU A 491 -11.32 -25.00 -61.63
C LEU A 491 -11.56 -25.52 -60.20
N SER A 492 -11.80 -26.83 -60.13
CA SER A 492 -11.64 -27.67 -58.94
C SER A 492 -10.17 -27.78 -58.52
N ARG A 493 -9.89 -27.70 -57.22
CA ARG A 493 -8.62 -28.17 -56.64
C ARG A 493 -8.91 -29.38 -55.76
N ILE A 494 -8.43 -30.53 -56.22
CA ILE A 494 -8.30 -31.78 -55.47
C ILE A 494 -7.16 -31.58 -54.46
N VAL A 495 -7.38 -32.00 -53.20
CA VAL A 495 -6.34 -32.05 -52.18
C VAL A 495 -5.84 -33.48 -52.09
N GLU A 496 -4.55 -33.66 -52.37
CA GLU A 496 -3.81 -34.92 -52.29
C GLU A 496 -3.13 -35.00 -50.91
N TYR A 497 -3.22 -36.16 -50.26
CA TYR A 497 -2.56 -36.43 -48.97
C TYR A 497 -1.12 -36.90 -49.23
N CYS A 498 -0.12 -36.17 -48.71
CA CYS A 498 1.26 -36.64 -48.60
C CYS A 498 1.55 -37.16 -47.19
N ASP A 499 2.04 -38.39 -47.10
CA ASP A 499 2.54 -39.02 -45.88
C ASP A 499 4.05 -38.77 -45.78
N GLU A 500 4.46 -37.88 -44.86
CA GLU A 500 5.86 -37.47 -44.67
C GLU A 500 6.61 -38.35 -43.63
N THR A 501 6.15 -39.57 -43.36
CA THR A 501 6.76 -40.43 -42.33
C THR A 501 8.04 -41.15 -42.80
N ALA A 502 8.45 -41.06 -44.07
CA ALA A 502 9.63 -41.76 -44.59
C ALA A 502 10.94 -40.94 -44.64
N GLN A 503 10.91 -39.63 -44.39
CA GLN A 503 12.09 -38.76 -44.50
C GLN A 503 12.73 -38.34 -43.16
N LEU A 504 12.09 -38.66 -42.03
CA LEU A 504 12.62 -38.37 -40.68
C LEU A 504 13.43 -39.52 -40.07
N SER A 505 13.42 -40.71 -40.68
CA SER A 505 14.14 -41.89 -40.20
C SER A 505 15.59 -42.00 -40.69
N GLN A 506 16.10 -41.02 -41.44
CA GLN A 506 17.52 -40.98 -41.88
C GLN A 506 18.38 -39.96 -41.12
N ILE A 507 17.82 -39.20 -40.17
CA ILE A 507 18.55 -38.15 -39.43
C ILE A 507 18.97 -38.62 -38.03
N TYR A 508 18.42 -39.72 -37.51
CA TYR A 508 18.71 -40.20 -36.15
C TYR A 508 19.67 -41.41 -36.06
N ASP A 509 20.22 -41.90 -37.17
CA ASP A 509 21.06 -43.13 -37.19
C ASP A 509 22.57 -42.89 -37.34
N THR A 510 23.06 -41.66 -37.22
CA THR A 510 24.51 -41.38 -37.32
C THR A 510 24.96 -40.35 -36.30
N GLU A 511 25.03 -40.74 -35.02
CA GLU A 511 25.88 -40.05 -34.04
C GLU A 511 26.05 -40.91 -32.76
N ASP A 512 26.55 -42.14 -32.92
CA ASP A 512 27.22 -42.85 -31.84
C ASP A 512 28.30 -43.76 -32.43
N LYS A 513 29.56 -43.44 -32.09
CA LYS A 513 30.86 -44.10 -32.39
C LYS A 513 31.73 -43.37 -33.40
N GLU A 514 32.74 -42.65 -32.89
CA GLU A 514 34.15 -42.95 -33.22
C GLU A 514 35.12 -42.24 -32.24
N GLU A 515 36.09 -43.02 -31.77
CA GLU A 515 37.18 -42.62 -30.88
C GLU A 515 38.31 -41.85 -31.62
N LEU A 516 39.07 -41.08 -30.82
CA LEU A 516 40.25 -40.26 -31.14
C LEU A 516 41.34 -40.90 -32.03
N PRO A 517 42.16 -40.04 -32.68
CA PRO A 517 43.57 -40.01 -32.26
C PRO A 517 44.19 -38.60 -32.11
N ARG A 518 45.16 -38.53 -31.18
CA ARG A 518 46.09 -37.40 -30.94
C ARG A 518 47.08 -37.24 -32.10
N ILE A 519 47.53 -36.00 -32.37
CA ILE A 519 48.93 -35.52 -32.21
C ILE A 519 49.05 -34.03 -32.57
N GLU A 520 49.67 -33.32 -31.62
CA GLU A 520 50.38 -32.04 -31.54
C GLU A 520 50.46 -31.06 -32.74
N THR A 521 50.23 -29.77 -32.45
CA THR A 521 51.24 -28.69 -32.67
C THR A 521 50.88 -27.38 -31.94
N ARG A 522 51.73 -27.04 -30.95
CA ARG A 522 52.15 -25.71 -30.45
C ARG A 522 51.18 -24.50 -30.50
N ALA A 523 50.79 -24.04 -29.31
CA ALA A 523 50.41 -22.65 -29.04
C ALA A 523 51.64 -21.83 -28.55
N PRO A 524 51.74 -20.52 -28.86
CA PRO A 524 52.77 -19.65 -28.29
C PRO A 524 52.38 -19.17 -26.88
N ALA A 525 53.37 -19.11 -26.00
CA ALA A 525 53.26 -18.64 -24.61
C ALA A 525 53.12 -17.11 -24.51
N PRO A 526 52.56 -16.58 -23.40
CA PRO A 526 52.58 -15.16 -23.09
C PRO A 526 53.90 -14.77 -22.41
N THR A 527 54.54 -13.71 -22.90
CA THR A 527 55.76 -13.14 -22.29
C THR A 527 55.43 -12.27 -21.07
N GLN A 528 56.16 -12.58 -19.99
CA GLN A 528 56.25 -11.85 -18.74
C GLN A 528 56.97 -10.50 -18.90
N PHE A 529 56.60 -9.52 -18.08
CA PHE A 529 57.56 -8.62 -17.45
C PHE A 529 57.23 -8.51 -15.96
N SER A 530 58.15 -8.99 -15.13
CA SER A 530 58.19 -8.90 -13.68
C SER A 530 59.32 -7.98 -13.26
N PHE A 531 59.15 -7.22 -12.18
CA PHE A 531 60.23 -7.00 -11.22
C PHE A 531 59.66 -6.87 -9.80
N ASP A 532 60.32 -7.60 -8.90
CA ASP A 532 60.02 -7.85 -7.49
C ASP A 532 60.12 -6.62 -6.57
N SER A 533 59.43 -6.66 -5.42
CA SER A 533 60.08 -6.59 -4.09
C SER A 533 59.10 -6.78 -2.91
N ALA A 534 59.65 -7.30 -1.81
CA ALA A 534 59.06 -7.91 -0.61
C ALA A 534 58.31 -6.95 0.36
N PRO A 535 57.55 -7.47 1.34
CA PRO A 535 56.67 -6.67 2.20
C PRO A 535 57.41 -6.09 3.42
N VAL A 536 57.13 -4.81 3.71
CA VAL A 536 57.60 -4.10 4.91
C VAL A 536 56.39 -3.58 5.69
N GLU A 537 56.35 -3.92 6.98
CA GLU A 537 55.38 -3.48 7.99
C GLU A 537 55.35 -1.96 8.16
N PRO A 538 54.21 -1.35 8.54
CA PRO A 538 54.21 0.02 9.01
C PRO A 538 54.58 0.08 10.50
N VAL A 539 55.78 0.59 10.76
CA VAL A 539 56.27 1.09 12.04
C VAL A 539 55.41 2.29 12.48
N VAL A 540 54.79 2.19 13.66
CA VAL A 540 54.19 3.32 14.39
C VAL A 540 55.26 3.85 15.34
N GLU A 541 55.85 5.00 15.02
CA GLU A 541 56.84 5.66 15.87
C GLU A 541 56.17 6.67 16.80
N SER A 542 56.17 6.34 18.09
CA SER A 542 55.73 7.22 19.17
C SER A 542 56.78 8.29 19.46
N THR A 543 56.36 9.56 19.62
CA THR A 543 57.16 10.57 20.31
C THR A 543 56.39 11.15 21.51
N ARG A 544 56.81 10.66 22.69
CA ARG A 544 56.93 11.31 24.02
C ARG A 544 55.72 11.90 24.75
N SER A 545 55.42 11.21 25.86
CA SER A 545 54.77 11.59 27.13
C SER A 545 55.43 12.80 27.85
N PRO A 546 54.89 13.35 28.98
CA PRO A 546 54.63 12.65 30.26
C PRO A 546 53.24 12.92 30.88
N GLY A 547 52.54 11.93 31.46
CA GLY A 547 52.74 11.37 32.82
C GLY A 547 51.90 12.18 33.83
N PHE A 548 50.95 11.62 34.59
CA PHE A 548 51.25 10.80 35.76
C PHE A 548 50.05 9.96 36.28
N HIS A 549 50.47 8.83 36.84
CA HIS A 549 49.80 7.73 37.52
C HIS A 549 48.72 8.06 38.56
N THR A 550 47.70 7.19 38.62
CA THR A 550 46.95 6.91 39.85
C THR A 550 47.29 5.51 40.34
N SER A 551 47.54 5.38 41.65
CA SER A 551 47.40 4.13 42.39
C SER A 551 46.88 4.40 43.80
N PRO A 552 46.19 3.42 44.41
CA PRO A 552 45.21 3.66 45.47
C PRO A 552 45.67 3.14 46.84
N ASN A 553 45.08 3.68 47.92
CA ASN A 553 44.98 3.17 49.31
C ASN A 553 44.32 4.31 50.13
N MET A 554 43.48 4.16 51.15
CA MET A 554 43.11 3.06 52.05
C MET A 554 41.87 3.50 52.87
N MET A 555 41.05 2.52 53.30
CA MET A 555 40.17 2.41 54.50
C MET A 555 39.67 3.65 55.28
N VAL A 556 38.42 3.58 55.78
CA VAL A 556 38.03 3.65 57.22
C VAL A 556 36.53 3.37 57.41
N SER A 557 36.18 2.60 58.45
CA SER A 557 34.83 2.40 59.04
C SER A 557 34.80 3.01 60.49
N PRO A 558 33.71 2.95 61.28
CA PRO A 558 32.74 4.03 61.48
C PRO A 558 32.55 4.45 62.98
N GLU A 559 31.49 5.24 63.24
CA GLU A 559 30.75 5.47 64.52
C GLU A 559 30.90 6.83 65.24
N THR A 560 29.78 7.55 65.47
CA THR A 560 29.07 7.73 66.78
C THR A 560 28.06 8.91 66.81
N ASN A 561 27.11 8.79 67.75
CA ASN A 561 25.79 9.43 67.96
C ASN A 561 25.72 10.88 68.52
N GLY A 562 24.51 11.46 68.47
CA GLY A 562 23.91 12.39 69.47
C GLY A 562 23.77 13.85 68.99
N SER A 563 22.58 14.40 68.70
CA SER A 563 21.41 14.81 69.53
C SER A 563 21.35 16.33 69.81
N ASP A 564 20.13 16.86 69.67
CA ASP A 564 19.54 18.09 70.25
C ASP A 564 19.36 19.41 69.46
N PHE A 565 18.25 20.05 69.83
CA PHE A 565 17.32 20.95 69.13
C PHE A 565 17.61 22.45 69.28
N SER A 566 17.00 23.23 68.37
CA SER A 566 16.37 24.57 68.51
C SER A 566 17.04 25.83 67.90
N GLU A 567 16.30 26.35 66.89
CA GLU A 567 15.93 27.74 66.57
C GLU A 567 16.93 28.89 66.29
N SER A 568 16.95 29.23 64.99
CA SER A 568 16.56 30.53 64.41
C SER A 568 17.64 31.55 63.96
N ARG A 569 17.36 32.05 62.74
CA ARG A 569 17.81 33.28 62.05
C ARG A 569 19.23 33.32 61.44
N GLY A 570 19.23 33.10 60.12
CA GLY A 570 19.64 34.11 59.14
C GLY A 570 21.14 34.31 58.93
N SER A 571 21.70 33.66 57.90
CA SER A 571 22.57 34.26 56.86
C SER A 571 23.33 33.15 56.11
N VAL A 572 23.19 33.17 54.78
CA VAL A 572 24.15 32.71 53.76
C VAL A 572 24.78 31.32 53.94
N ARG A 573 24.31 30.34 53.14
CA ARG A 573 25.24 29.34 52.56
C ARG A 573 24.68 28.69 51.29
N MET A 574 25.02 29.32 50.17
CA MET A 574 25.18 28.69 48.87
C MET A 574 26.22 27.57 49.00
N THR A 575 25.77 26.33 49.26
CA THR A 575 26.50 25.05 49.12
C THR A 575 25.71 23.93 49.81
N ARG A 576 24.56 23.54 49.24
CA ARG A 576 23.92 22.26 49.62
C ARG A 576 23.33 21.43 48.47
N HIS A 577 23.46 21.87 47.22
CA HIS A 577 22.93 21.13 46.06
C HIS A 577 23.95 20.24 45.32
N LEU A 578 25.13 19.98 45.88
CA LEU A 578 26.14 19.11 45.25
C LEU A 578 26.41 17.81 46.04
N ARG A 579 25.51 17.40 46.93
CA ARG A 579 25.70 16.18 47.74
C ARG A 579 24.56 15.15 47.73
N ASP A 580 23.57 15.31 46.85
CA ASP A 580 22.50 14.33 46.62
C ASP A 580 22.65 13.56 45.29
N SER A 581 23.86 13.49 44.73
CA SER A 581 24.16 12.69 43.53
C SER A 581 24.16 11.17 43.77
N SER A 582 23.86 10.70 44.99
CA SER A 582 23.85 9.28 45.39
C SER A 582 22.46 8.75 45.76
N SER A 583 21.40 9.54 45.59
CA SER A 583 20.01 9.10 45.75
C SER A 583 19.16 9.65 44.61
N LEU A 584 19.47 9.22 43.39
CA LEU A 584 18.47 9.22 42.32
C LEU A 584 17.50 8.09 42.67
N ASP A 585 16.34 8.48 43.21
CA ASP A 585 15.25 7.58 43.51
C ASP A 585 14.99 6.66 42.32
N ILE A 586 15.15 5.37 42.61
CA ILE A 586 14.77 4.27 41.75
C ILE A 586 13.28 4.41 41.50
N SER A 587 12.88 4.83 40.30
CA SER A 587 11.51 4.64 39.83
C SER A 587 11.11 3.17 40.04
N PRO A 588 9.89 2.83 40.49
CA PRO A 588 9.53 1.47 40.93
C PRO A 588 9.60 0.38 39.85
N ARG A 589 9.99 0.72 38.61
CA ARG A 589 10.25 -0.24 37.53
C ARG A 589 11.76 -0.46 37.40
N SER A 590 12.34 -1.23 38.31
CA SER A 590 13.70 -1.72 38.17
C SER A 590 13.87 -2.50 36.85
N PRO A 591 14.88 -2.21 36.00
CA PRO A 591 15.14 -2.92 34.73
C PRO A 591 15.61 -4.38 34.88
N SER A 592 15.49 -4.97 36.08
CA SER A 592 16.13 -6.23 36.46
C SER A 592 15.49 -7.49 35.85
N SER A 593 14.43 -7.38 35.05
CA SER A 593 13.76 -8.51 34.40
C SER A 593 13.98 -8.61 32.89
N HIS A 594 14.58 -7.60 32.24
CA HIS A 594 14.80 -7.63 30.79
C HIS A 594 16.27 -7.97 30.47
N PRO A 595 16.53 -9.03 29.67
CA PRO A 595 17.89 -9.39 29.30
C PRO A 595 18.53 -8.28 28.46
N VAL A 596 19.72 -7.81 28.87
CA VAL A 596 20.49 -6.83 28.12
C VAL A 596 20.94 -7.46 26.81
N VAL A 597 20.50 -6.88 25.70
CA VAL A 597 20.93 -7.31 24.36
C VAL A 597 22.14 -6.49 23.96
N PRO A 598 23.33 -7.10 23.77
CA PRO A 598 24.53 -6.36 23.35
C PRO A 598 24.31 -5.69 21.99
N PHE A 599 24.99 -4.57 21.76
CA PHE A 599 24.97 -3.90 20.46
C PHE A 599 25.89 -4.63 19.47
N THR A 600 25.43 -4.79 18.24
CA THR A 600 26.32 -5.11 17.11
C THR A 600 27.27 -3.94 16.84
N THR A 601 28.34 -4.17 16.07
CA THR A 601 29.27 -3.10 15.68
C THR A 601 28.56 -1.92 15.01
N ARG A 602 27.58 -2.19 14.14
CA ARG A 602 26.82 -1.14 13.46
C ARG A 602 25.92 -0.38 14.44
N GLU A 603 25.18 -1.08 15.29
CA GLU A 603 24.34 -0.47 16.33
C GLU A 603 25.15 0.38 17.32
N ALA A 604 26.37 -0.04 17.67
CA ALA A 604 27.28 0.70 18.54
C ALA A 604 27.72 2.04 17.90
N ILE A 605 27.94 2.06 16.58
CA ILE A 605 28.23 3.31 15.84
C ILE A 605 27.00 4.23 15.87
N LEU A 606 25.80 3.68 15.67
CA LEU A 606 24.56 4.46 15.65
C LEU A 606 24.27 5.09 17.02
N ILE A 607 24.32 4.31 18.11
CA ILE A 607 24.06 4.87 19.44
C ILE A 607 25.10 5.94 19.83
N ARG A 608 26.37 5.71 19.47
CA ARG A 608 27.44 6.69 19.71
C ARG A 608 27.22 7.98 18.93
N ASN A 609 26.85 7.88 17.65
CA ASN A 609 26.55 9.07 16.83
C ASN A 609 25.34 9.83 17.39
N PHE A 610 24.30 9.14 17.86
CA PHE A 610 23.18 9.79 18.52
C PHE A 610 23.62 10.59 19.75
N THR A 611 24.40 10.00 20.65
CA THR A 611 24.87 10.68 21.88
C THR A 611 25.80 11.85 21.60
N GLU A 612 26.74 11.70 20.67
CA GLU A 612 27.78 12.70 20.43
C GLU A 612 27.28 13.88 19.58
N ASN A 613 26.33 13.64 18.65
CA ASN A 613 25.97 14.62 17.62
C ASN A 613 24.51 15.05 17.63
N MET A 614 23.58 14.26 18.19
CA MET A 614 22.14 14.46 17.93
C MET A 614 21.30 14.69 19.18
N ALA A 615 21.65 14.03 20.29
CA ALA A 615 20.86 14.09 21.53
C ALA A 615 20.70 15.52 22.06
N LEU A 616 21.72 16.36 21.91
CA LEU A 616 21.68 17.77 22.31
C LEU A 616 20.66 18.62 21.54
N TRP A 617 20.19 18.16 20.38
CA TRP A 617 19.12 18.83 19.65
C TRP A 617 17.78 18.67 20.39
N ALA A 618 17.57 17.49 20.98
CA ALA A 618 16.43 17.19 21.83
C ALA A 618 16.58 17.83 23.21
N ASP A 619 17.79 17.86 23.79
CA ASP A 619 18.06 18.42 25.13
C ASP A 619 18.19 19.96 25.17
N ALA A 620 17.83 20.67 24.09
CA ALA A 620 18.06 22.12 23.96
C ALA A 620 17.44 22.98 25.09
N THR A 621 16.45 22.45 25.81
CA THR A 621 15.82 23.08 26.97
C THR A 621 15.75 22.14 28.18
N ASP A 622 16.58 21.11 28.21
CA ASP A 622 16.65 20.12 29.29
C ASP A 622 18.01 20.18 30.00
N LEU A 623 18.01 20.70 31.23
CA LEU A 623 19.21 20.81 32.04
C LEU A 623 19.82 19.45 32.41
N ARG A 624 19.00 18.40 32.54
CA ARG A 624 19.44 17.06 32.94
C ARG A 624 19.87 16.20 31.76
N ARG A 625 19.64 16.67 30.54
CA ARG A 625 20.02 16.02 29.28
C ARG A 625 19.56 14.57 29.20
N HIS A 626 18.26 14.36 29.38
CA HIS A 626 17.69 13.01 29.40
C HIS A 626 17.88 12.30 28.06
N PHE A 627 17.92 13.01 26.93
CA PHE A 627 18.19 12.38 25.64
C PHE A 627 19.67 11.99 25.46
N GLU A 628 20.63 12.76 25.98
CA GLU A 628 22.06 12.42 25.93
C GLU A 628 22.43 11.31 26.92
N ILE A 629 21.84 11.32 28.12
CA ILE A 629 22.28 10.47 29.23
C ILE A 629 21.35 9.29 29.44
N GLU A 630 20.04 9.51 29.50
CA GLU A 630 19.07 8.50 29.95
C GLU A 630 18.57 7.62 28.79
N VAL A 631 18.25 8.21 27.64
CA VAL A 631 17.78 7.48 26.46
C VAL A 631 18.74 6.37 26.01
N PRO A 632 20.07 6.59 25.91
CA PRO A 632 21.00 5.53 25.54
C PRO A 632 21.04 4.41 26.57
N ARG A 633 20.96 4.72 27.86
CA ARG A 633 20.92 3.72 28.94
C ARG A 633 19.64 2.90 28.87
N ARG A 634 18.49 3.54 28.69
CA ARG A 634 17.19 2.87 28.54
C ARG A 634 17.12 2.05 27.25
N SER A 635 17.78 2.47 26.17
CA SER A 635 17.80 1.72 24.90
C SER A 635 18.43 0.32 25.00
N LEU A 636 19.23 0.05 26.04
CA LEU A 636 19.75 -1.30 26.33
C LEU A 636 18.64 -2.28 26.73
N TYR A 637 17.55 -1.76 27.31
CA TYR A 637 16.47 -2.55 27.90
C TYR A 637 15.16 -2.41 27.11
N PHE A 638 14.92 -1.25 26.49
CA PHE A 638 13.67 -0.90 25.82
C PHE A 638 13.86 -0.87 24.29
N PRO A 639 13.36 -1.89 23.56
CA PRO A 639 13.54 -2.00 22.12
C PRO A 639 12.95 -0.82 21.32
N VAL A 640 11.87 -0.22 21.82
CA VAL A 640 11.21 0.93 21.17
C VAL A 640 12.16 2.14 21.08
N LEU A 641 12.83 2.49 22.17
CA LEU A 641 13.84 3.55 22.20
C LEU A 641 15.06 3.16 21.37
N ARG A 642 15.50 1.91 21.46
CA ARG A 642 16.65 1.39 20.69
C ARG A 642 16.48 1.62 19.20
N TYR A 643 15.34 1.20 18.63
CA TYR A 643 15.12 1.34 17.20
C TYR A 643 14.78 2.78 16.79
N ALA A 644 14.15 3.59 17.65
CA ALA A 644 13.99 5.02 17.38
C ALA A 644 15.34 5.73 17.24
N VAL A 645 16.27 5.48 18.17
CA VAL A 645 17.64 6.04 18.14
C VAL A 645 18.39 5.58 16.90
N PHE A 646 18.28 4.30 16.52
CA PHE A 646 18.96 3.77 15.34
C PHE A 646 18.42 4.33 14.03
N ALA A 647 17.09 4.45 13.90
CA ALA A 647 16.46 5.05 12.73
C ALA A 647 16.96 6.50 12.54
N PHE A 648 16.88 7.29 13.61
CA PHE A 648 17.31 8.69 13.60
C PHE A 648 18.80 8.84 13.31
N SER A 649 19.65 8.06 13.99
CA SER A 649 21.10 8.10 13.77
C SER A 649 21.52 7.58 12.40
N SER A 650 20.88 6.55 11.86
CA SER A 650 21.20 6.00 10.54
C SER A 650 20.91 7.04 9.46
N ARG A 651 19.77 7.73 9.56
CA ARG A 651 19.41 8.84 8.67
C ARG A 651 20.44 9.97 8.73
N HIS A 652 20.91 10.33 9.92
CA HIS A 652 21.92 11.37 10.09
C HIS A 652 23.28 11.03 9.46
N LEU A 653 23.76 9.79 9.63
CA LEU A 653 25.06 9.36 9.10
C LEU A 653 25.05 9.17 7.57
N ASN A 654 23.95 8.66 7.03
CA ASN A 654 23.89 8.24 5.63
C ASN A 654 23.40 9.35 4.66
N ARG A 655 23.20 10.57 5.16
CA ARG A 655 22.61 11.74 4.47
C ARG A 655 23.27 12.18 3.15
N ASN A 656 24.52 11.78 2.89
CA ASN A 656 25.28 12.13 1.68
C ASN A 656 25.47 10.94 0.73
N MET A 657 24.88 9.78 1.02
CA MET A 657 25.00 8.57 0.21
C MET A 657 23.74 8.36 -0.63
N SER A 658 23.93 8.09 -1.94
CA SER A 658 22.85 7.97 -2.92
C SER A 658 21.95 6.73 -2.78
N ASP A 659 22.26 5.79 -1.88
CA ASP A 659 21.68 4.43 -1.89
C ASP A 659 21.43 3.83 -0.48
N THR A 660 20.77 4.56 0.43
CA THR A 660 20.69 4.14 1.86
C THR A 660 19.39 4.45 2.59
N THR A 661 18.29 4.74 1.90
CA THR A 661 16.97 4.85 2.53
C THR A 661 16.58 3.56 3.26
N THR A 662 17.13 2.41 2.87
CA THR A 662 16.80 1.08 3.40
C THR A 662 17.12 0.88 4.88
N GLU A 663 18.35 1.15 5.36
CA GLU A 663 18.71 0.87 6.77
C GLU A 663 17.91 1.74 7.75
N ALA A 664 17.81 3.03 7.44
CA ALA A 664 17.08 3.98 8.27
C ALA A 664 15.57 3.68 8.27
N LEU A 665 15.00 3.24 7.12
CA LEU A 665 13.61 2.77 7.06
C LEU A 665 13.42 1.44 7.82
N GLU A 666 14.36 0.50 7.74
CA GLU A 666 14.24 -0.79 8.45
C GLU A 666 14.14 -0.60 9.97
N TYR A 667 14.97 0.28 10.54
CA TYR A 667 14.87 0.62 11.96
C TYR A 667 13.61 1.42 12.29
N TYR A 668 13.19 2.32 11.39
CA TYR A 668 11.94 3.06 11.52
C TYR A 668 10.73 2.10 11.56
N ASP A 669 10.62 1.18 10.61
CA ASP A 669 9.53 0.19 10.52
C ASP A 669 9.52 -0.75 11.73
N LYS A 670 10.71 -1.17 12.20
CA LYS A 670 10.83 -1.94 13.46
C LYS A 670 10.32 -1.16 14.66
N CYS A 671 10.76 0.10 14.81
CA CYS A 671 10.31 0.96 15.89
C CYS A 671 8.79 1.19 15.82
N LEU A 672 8.26 1.49 14.63
CA LEU A 672 6.85 1.72 14.40
C LEU A 672 6.00 0.50 14.75
N SER A 673 6.45 -0.71 14.39
CA SER A 673 5.75 -1.95 14.74
C SER A 673 5.62 -2.12 16.26
N LEU A 674 6.68 -1.81 17.00
CA LEU A 674 6.69 -1.87 18.46
C LEU A 674 5.85 -0.76 19.10
N LEU A 675 5.86 0.44 18.53
CA LEU A 675 5.01 1.54 18.98
C LEU A 675 3.52 1.22 18.81
N ILE A 676 3.13 0.63 17.67
CA ILE A 676 1.75 0.22 17.42
C ILE A 676 1.31 -0.83 18.45
N GLU A 677 2.16 -1.82 18.74
CA GLU A 677 1.89 -2.82 19.78
C GLU A 677 1.80 -2.17 21.17
N ALA A 678 2.76 -1.32 21.54
CA ALA A 678 2.81 -0.64 22.84
C ALA A 678 1.57 0.25 23.09
N VAL A 679 1.11 0.98 22.06
CA VAL A 679 -0.08 1.83 22.18
C VAL A 679 -1.38 1.02 22.15
N ALA A 680 -1.42 -0.12 21.43
CA ALA A 680 -2.61 -0.96 21.35
C ALA A 680 -2.86 -1.79 22.62
N GLU A 681 -1.80 -2.15 23.35
CA GLU A 681 -1.89 -2.98 24.57
C GLU A 681 -2.14 -2.16 25.85
N GLN A 682 -1.96 -0.84 25.82
CA GLN A 682 -2.12 0.01 27.00
C GLN A 682 -3.56 0.53 27.16
N ASN A 683 -4.27 0.05 28.19
CA ASN A 683 -5.54 0.59 28.67
C ASN A 683 -5.36 1.83 29.59
N GLY A 684 -4.23 2.56 29.48
CA GLY A 684 -3.83 3.64 30.38
C GLY A 684 -2.90 4.67 29.71
N PRO A 685 -2.35 5.65 30.47
CA PRO A 685 -1.42 6.63 29.93
C PRO A 685 -0.16 5.94 29.37
N VAL A 686 0.30 6.42 28.21
CA VAL A 686 1.53 5.98 27.53
C VAL A 686 2.70 6.04 28.52
N ASP A 687 3.72 5.19 28.40
CA ASP A 687 4.94 5.22 29.23
C ASP A 687 5.98 6.24 28.70
N GLU A 688 6.88 6.69 29.57
CA GLU A 688 7.88 7.73 29.26
C GLU A 688 8.79 7.31 28.09
N GLU A 689 9.18 6.04 28.02
CA GLU A 689 10.03 5.48 26.98
C GLU A 689 9.34 5.52 25.61
N THR A 690 8.06 5.18 25.56
CA THR A 690 7.25 5.25 24.34
C THR A 690 7.07 6.69 23.88
N LEU A 691 6.80 7.64 24.80
CA LEU A 691 6.71 9.06 24.45
C LEU A 691 8.04 9.58 23.88
N ALA A 692 9.16 9.28 24.54
CA ALA A 692 10.48 9.67 24.06
C ALA A 692 10.82 9.03 22.70
N ALA A 693 10.45 7.77 22.46
CA ALA A 693 10.62 7.13 21.16
C ALA A 693 9.81 7.81 20.06
N ILE A 694 8.54 8.17 20.34
CA ILE A 694 7.68 8.93 19.41
C ILE A 694 8.30 10.30 19.09
N ALA A 695 8.80 11.01 20.10
CA ALA A 695 9.44 12.31 19.92
C ALA A 695 10.72 12.22 19.05
N ILE A 696 11.52 11.15 19.22
CA ILE A 696 12.72 10.88 18.39
C ILE A 696 12.32 10.50 16.96
N LEU A 697 11.32 9.63 16.76
CA LEU A 697 10.84 9.30 15.41
C LEU A 697 10.25 10.52 14.71
N ARG A 698 9.64 11.44 15.45
CA ARG A 698 9.21 12.70 14.87
C ARG A 698 10.39 13.53 14.37
N GLN A 699 11.50 13.58 15.12
CA GLN A 699 12.73 14.24 14.66
C GLN A 699 13.33 13.57 13.41
N TYR A 700 13.18 12.25 13.27
CA TYR A 700 13.56 11.51 12.05
C TYR A 700 12.74 11.95 10.83
N GLU A 701 11.43 12.15 10.99
CA GLU A 701 10.54 12.61 9.91
C GLU A 701 10.87 14.03 9.48
N GLU A 702 11.12 14.92 10.44
CA GLU A 702 11.44 16.33 10.15
C GLU A 702 12.68 16.49 9.28
N MET A 703 13.66 15.58 9.38
CA MET A 703 14.84 15.60 8.52
C MET A 703 14.55 15.32 7.03
N ASP A 704 13.34 14.85 6.68
CA ASP A 704 12.93 14.63 5.29
C ASP A 704 12.62 15.95 4.55
N ALA A 705 12.70 15.93 3.22
CA ALA A 705 12.37 17.11 2.42
C ALA A 705 10.85 17.37 2.36
N ASP A 706 10.06 16.31 2.48
CA ASP A 706 8.61 16.34 2.54
C ASP A 706 8.16 15.81 3.91
N ASP A 707 7.92 16.73 4.84
CA ASP A 707 7.43 16.39 6.17
C ASP A 707 5.95 15.93 6.08
N LYS A 708 5.76 14.61 6.08
CA LYS A 708 4.46 13.94 5.95
C LYS A 708 3.62 13.96 7.23
N GLU A 709 4.16 14.49 8.34
CA GLU A 709 3.45 14.65 9.62
C GLU A 709 2.84 13.35 10.18
N LEU A 710 3.39 12.17 9.83
CA LEU A 710 2.77 10.87 10.13
C LEU A 710 2.67 10.63 11.64
N HIS A 711 3.74 10.92 12.40
CA HIS A 711 3.73 10.81 13.86
C HIS A 711 3.13 12.03 14.56
N LEU A 712 3.02 13.19 13.92
CA LEU A 712 2.50 14.41 14.56
C LEU A 712 1.06 14.27 15.06
N ASN A 713 0.21 13.54 14.32
CA ASN A 713 -1.16 13.23 14.74
C ASN A 713 -1.18 12.29 15.96
N GLY A 714 -0.27 11.31 16.01
CA GLY A 714 -0.11 10.40 17.15
C GLY A 714 0.39 11.11 18.39
N THR A 715 1.47 11.90 18.25
CA THR A 715 2.08 12.70 19.31
C THR A 715 1.08 13.69 19.91
N SER A 716 0.35 14.44 19.08
CA SER A 716 -0.63 15.43 19.58
C SER A 716 -1.77 14.77 20.36
N ARG A 717 -2.30 13.64 19.87
CA ARG A 717 -3.36 12.91 20.57
C ARG A 717 -2.87 12.30 21.88
N ILE A 718 -1.65 11.78 21.91
CA ILE A 718 -1.03 11.20 23.10
C ILE A 718 -0.75 12.31 24.11
N VAL A 719 -0.01 13.37 23.74
CA VAL A 719 0.29 14.52 24.61
C VAL A 719 -0.97 15.19 25.14
N ASN A 720 -2.02 15.33 24.33
CA ASN A 720 -3.29 15.91 24.79
C ASN A 720 -4.17 14.94 25.61
N SER A 721 -3.91 13.63 25.53
CA SER A 721 -4.55 12.62 26.40
C SER A 721 -3.80 12.43 27.73
N MET A 722 -2.57 12.96 27.83
CA MET A 722 -1.69 12.91 29.00
C MET A 722 -2.13 13.91 30.08
N SER A 723 -3.32 13.71 30.63
CA SER A 723 -3.72 14.36 31.91
C SER A 723 -3.07 13.71 33.14
N VAL A 724 -2.20 12.70 32.96
CA VAL A 724 -1.64 11.85 34.02
C VAL A 724 -0.17 11.50 33.76
N PHE A 725 0.64 12.48 33.38
CA PHE A 725 2.02 12.48 33.82
C PHE A 725 2.12 13.57 34.87
N GLU A 726 2.37 13.17 36.12
CA GLU A 726 2.79 14.15 37.10
C GLU A 726 4.07 14.77 36.53
N PHE A 727 4.03 16.05 36.09
CA PHE A 727 5.20 16.81 35.67
C PHE A 727 6.15 17.00 36.87
N ASN A 728 6.76 15.90 37.29
CA ASN A 728 7.63 15.75 38.45
C ASN A 728 9.10 15.66 38.00
N GLY A 729 9.43 16.06 36.77
CA GLY A 729 10.72 15.82 36.13
C GLY A 729 10.80 14.47 35.40
N GLY A 730 11.95 14.21 34.78
CA GLY A 730 12.25 12.93 34.14
C GLY A 730 12.19 12.97 32.61
N LEU A 731 12.26 11.77 32.00
CA LEU A 731 12.33 11.60 30.55
C LEU A 731 10.98 11.96 29.88
N GLY A 732 9.86 11.63 30.50
CA GLY A 732 8.52 11.95 29.97
C GLY A 732 8.30 13.46 29.81
N GLU A 733 8.66 14.25 30.84
CA GLU A 733 8.56 15.71 30.78
C GLU A 733 9.51 16.30 29.72
N ALA A 734 10.76 15.83 29.65
CA ALA A 734 11.70 16.26 28.62
C ALA A 734 11.17 15.98 27.20
N ALA A 735 10.54 14.82 27.00
CA ALA A 735 9.92 14.46 25.73
C ALA A 735 8.69 15.33 25.41
N ALA A 736 7.86 15.68 26.40
CA ALA A 736 6.73 16.59 26.20
C ALA A 736 7.20 17.99 25.74
N TRP A 737 8.23 18.56 26.37
CA TRP A 737 8.82 19.84 25.93
C TRP A 737 9.45 19.78 24.54
N LEU A 738 10.00 18.62 24.13
CA LEU A 738 10.43 18.40 22.75
C LEU A 738 9.23 18.40 21.78
N CYS A 739 8.16 17.68 22.11
CA CYS A 739 6.95 17.64 21.30
C CYS A 739 6.31 19.03 21.12
N LEU A 740 6.27 19.87 22.18
CA LEU A 740 5.79 21.25 22.06
C LEU A 740 6.62 22.07 21.06
N ARG A 741 7.95 21.93 21.07
CA ARG A 741 8.83 22.63 20.11
C ARG A 741 8.61 22.14 18.68
N GLN A 742 8.35 20.85 18.48
CA GLN A 742 8.00 20.29 17.17
C GLN A 742 6.65 20.84 16.68
N ASP A 743 5.65 20.98 17.56
CA ASP A 743 4.35 21.58 17.21
C ASP A 743 4.46 23.09 16.91
N ILE A 744 5.29 23.83 17.66
CA ILE A 744 5.64 25.24 17.36
C ILE A 744 6.21 25.37 15.95
N TYR A 745 7.14 24.50 15.57
CA TYR A 745 7.71 24.48 14.22
C TYR A 745 6.63 24.30 13.15
N ILE A 746 5.72 23.34 13.34
CA ILE A 746 4.67 23.06 12.36
C ILE A 746 3.65 24.19 12.29
N SER A 747 3.24 24.72 13.44
CA SER A 747 2.36 25.89 13.52
C SER A 747 2.99 27.08 12.78
N LEU A 748 4.29 27.29 12.95
CA LEU A 748 5.05 28.33 12.27
C LEU A 748 5.10 28.11 10.75
N THR A 749 5.56 26.95 10.29
CA THR A 749 5.81 26.73 8.86
C THR A 749 4.55 26.49 8.04
N LYS A 750 3.51 25.90 8.64
CA LYS A 750 2.22 25.65 7.98
C LYS A 750 1.17 26.74 8.29
N GLN A 751 1.50 27.74 9.12
CA GLN A 751 0.62 28.85 9.49
C GLN A 751 -0.76 28.37 10.01
N ARG A 752 -0.75 27.39 10.93
CA ARG A 752 -1.96 26.75 11.47
C ARG A 752 -1.96 26.75 13.01
N PRO A 753 -3.13 26.62 13.66
CA PRO A 753 -3.20 26.52 15.12
C PRO A 753 -2.33 25.39 15.68
N LEU A 754 -1.79 25.61 16.88
CA LEU A 754 -1.14 24.56 17.67
C LEU A 754 -2.15 23.43 17.96
N ARG A 755 -1.63 22.21 18.00
CA ARG A 755 -2.42 21.03 18.38
C ARG A 755 -2.29 20.73 19.87
N SER A 756 -1.17 21.10 20.48
CA SER A 756 -0.88 20.85 21.90
C SER A 756 -1.77 21.68 22.81
N ASP A 757 -2.34 21.06 23.84
CA ASP A 757 -3.02 21.76 24.92
C ASP A 757 -2.00 22.42 25.87
N LEU A 758 -1.97 23.75 25.88
CA LEU A 758 -1.01 24.52 26.68
C LEU A 758 -1.33 24.49 28.18
N ASP A 759 -2.59 24.31 28.57
CA ASP A 759 -2.98 24.33 29.98
C ASP A 759 -2.34 23.17 30.76
N THR A 760 -2.12 22.05 30.08
CA THR A 760 -1.44 20.88 30.64
C THR A 760 0.01 21.20 31.08
N TYR A 761 0.73 22.07 30.35
CA TYR A 761 2.12 22.42 30.68
C TYR A 761 2.25 23.30 31.92
N LEU A 762 1.21 24.06 32.30
CA LEU A 762 1.24 24.93 33.48
C LEU A 762 1.46 24.17 34.80
N GLN A 763 1.25 22.85 34.79
CA GLN A 763 1.50 21.98 35.93
C GLN A 763 3.00 21.69 36.15
N SER A 764 3.85 21.97 35.16
CA SER A 764 5.29 21.71 35.18
C SER A 764 6.05 22.49 36.25
N ASP A 765 7.07 21.84 36.83
CA ASP A 765 7.99 22.46 37.79
C ASP A 765 8.84 23.59 37.18
N VAL A 766 8.91 23.67 35.84
CA VAL A 766 9.58 24.71 35.06
C VAL A 766 9.07 26.11 35.45
N PHE A 767 7.80 26.25 35.78
CA PHE A 767 7.22 27.53 36.19
C PHE A 767 7.59 27.94 37.63
N LYS A 768 8.15 27.03 38.42
CA LYS A 768 8.59 27.26 39.81
C LYS A 768 10.11 27.38 39.93
N ARG A 769 10.86 26.74 39.03
CA ARG A 769 12.33 26.72 39.02
C ARG A 769 12.95 28.07 38.63
N VAL A 770 14.24 28.27 38.87
CA VAL A 770 14.91 29.57 38.57
C VAL A 770 16.22 29.39 37.79
N ASP A 771 16.44 28.21 37.23
CA ASP A 771 17.58 27.93 36.35
C ASP A 771 17.35 28.36 34.89
N ASP A 772 18.44 28.44 34.12
CA ASP A 772 18.44 28.93 32.75
C ASP A 772 17.51 28.12 31.82
N ALA A 773 17.48 26.79 31.98
CA ALA A 773 16.63 25.92 31.16
C ALA A 773 15.15 26.17 31.44
N ALA A 774 14.78 26.33 32.71
CA ALA A 774 13.42 26.69 33.08
C ALA A 774 13.02 28.07 32.52
N TYR A 775 13.93 29.06 32.59
CA TYR A 775 13.68 30.38 32.02
C TYR A 775 13.49 30.35 30.50
N THR A 776 14.26 29.52 29.80
CA THR A 776 14.10 29.26 28.36
C THR A 776 12.78 28.57 28.02
N ASN A 777 12.38 27.51 28.76
CA ASN A 777 11.10 26.83 28.52
C ASN A 777 9.89 27.75 28.72
N ARG A 778 9.95 28.73 29.63
CA ARG A 778 8.92 29.76 29.75
C ARG A 778 8.77 30.60 28.48
N MET A 779 9.87 30.95 27.82
CA MET A 779 9.81 31.65 26.54
C MET A 779 9.29 30.77 25.42
N VAL A 780 9.63 29.47 25.43
CA VAL A 780 9.04 28.48 24.51
C VAL A 780 7.52 28.45 24.67
N PHE A 781 7.03 28.41 25.91
CA PHE A 781 5.61 28.45 26.23
C PHE A 781 4.93 29.76 25.79
N LEU A 782 5.57 30.91 26.01
CA LEU A 782 5.04 32.21 25.58
C LEU A 782 4.96 32.32 24.04
N LEU A 783 5.93 31.79 23.31
CA LEU A 783 5.84 31.71 21.84
C LEU A 783 4.67 30.81 21.41
N ALA A 784 4.45 29.70 22.10
CA ALA A 784 3.31 28.83 21.83
C ALA A 784 1.98 29.57 22.05
N LYS A 785 1.82 30.30 23.16
CA LYS A 785 0.65 31.18 23.40
C LYS A 785 0.46 32.20 22.27
N ALA A 786 1.54 32.83 21.82
CA ALA A 786 1.49 33.81 20.73
C ALA A 786 1.02 33.20 19.40
N LEU A 787 1.49 31.99 19.06
CA LEU A 787 1.07 31.26 17.86
C LEU A 787 -0.40 30.81 17.93
N GLY A 788 -0.84 30.31 19.10
CA GLY A 788 -2.24 29.96 19.35
C GLY A 788 -3.18 31.16 19.14
N CYS A 789 -2.79 32.35 19.60
CA CYS A 789 -3.53 33.59 19.37
C CYS A 789 -3.48 34.06 17.90
N ALA A 790 -2.35 33.86 17.20
CA ALA A 790 -2.17 34.33 15.84
C ALA A 790 -2.95 33.53 14.79
N PHE A 791 -3.09 32.20 14.97
CA PHE A 791 -3.65 31.31 13.94
C PHE A 791 -5.01 30.69 14.28
N SER A 792 -5.56 30.89 15.49
CA SER A 792 -6.89 30.37 15.85
C SER A 792 -8.02 31.11 15.12
N SER A 793 -9.00 30.34 14.59
CA SER A 793 -10.17 30.87 13.85
C SER A 793 -11.27 31.45 14.75
N ALA A 794 -11.22 31.18 16.06
CA ALA A 794 -12.09 31.84 17.03
C ALA A 794 -11.59 33.27 17.20
N THR A 795 -12.45 34.27 16.98
CA THR A 795 -12.10 35.70 17.02
C THR A 795 -11.32 36.00 18.31
N PRO A 796 -9.99 36.20 18.26
CA PRO A 796 -9.23 36.45 19.47
C PRO A 796 -9.69 37.78 20.03
N CYS A 797 -10.03 37.82 21.33
CA CYS A 797 -10.30 39.11 21.96
C CYS A 797 -9.01 39.94 21.85
N SER A 798 -9.09 41.20 21.42
CA SER A 798 -7.91 42.09 21.31
C SER A 798 -7.12 42.21 22.61
N VAL A 799 -7.77 41.92 23.74
CA VAL A 799 -7.23 41.93 25.11
C VAL A 799 -6.18 40.83 25.32
N ASP A 800 -6.46 39.59 24.90
CA ASP A 800 -5.56 38.43 25.13
C ASP A 800 -4.20 38.61 24.42
N ARG A 801 -4.19 39.33 23.29
CA ARG A 801 -2.96 39.57 22.52
C ARG A 801 -2.04 40.59 23.16
N GLU A 802 -2.60 41.67 23.70
CA GLU A 802 -1.80 42.68 24.38
C GLU A 802 -1.24 42.13 25.69
N GLU A 803 -2.01 41.27 26.37
CA GLU A 803 -1.51 40.54 27.54
C GLU A 803 -0.32 39.64 27.19
N ILE A 804 -0.41 38.83 26.12
CA ILE A 804 0.71 38.00 25.67
C ILE A 804 1.91 38.88 25.29
N ARG A 805 1.70 40.02 24.62
CA ARG A 805 2.78 40.96 24.28
C ARG A 805 3.48 41.47 25.54
N GLN A 806 2.71 41.88 26.55
CA GLN A 806 3.25 42.34 27.81
C GLN A 806 3.99 41.22 28.55
N GLU A 807 3.50 39.98 28.54
CA GLU A 807 4.20 38.83 29.12
C GLU A 807 5.56 38.57 28.44
N VAL A 808 5.61 38.65 27.11
CA VAL A 808 6.85 38.48 26.32
C VAL A 808 7.86 39.59 26.63
N ASP A 809 7.41 40.84 26.74
CA ASP A 809 8.28 41.98 27.07
C ASP A 809 8.76 41.89 28.53
N ASN A 810 7.86 41.53 29.46
CA ASN A 810 8.21 41.27 30.86
C ASN A 810 9.25 40.15 30.99
N TRP A 811 9.13 39.08 30.20
CA TRP A 811 10.13 38.00 30.20
C TRP A 811 11.51 38.53 29.79
N PHE A 812 11.59 39.41 28.80
CA PHE A 812 12.86 39.98 28.34
C PHE A 812 13.47 40.93 29.38
N ASP A 813 12.65 41.72 30.06
CA ASP A 813 13.12 42.64 31.09
C ASP A 813 13.52 41.93 32.39
N ALA A 814 12.79 40.86 32.75
CA ALA A 814 13.04 40.07 33.95
C ALA A 814 14.14 38.99 33.76
N LYS A 815 14.70 38.85 32.55
CA LYS A 815 15.65 37.78 32.24
C LYS A 815 16.89 37.85 33.15
N PRO A 816 17.42 36.70 33.62
CA PRO A 816 18.65 36.69 34.39
C PRO A 816 19.77 37.38 33.61
N PRO A 817 20.69 38.10 34.28
CA PRO A 817 21.81 38.76 33.61
C PRO A 817 22.66 37.82 32.74
N ALA A 818 22.62 36.52 33.02
CA ALA A 818 23.30 35.49 32.23
C ALA A 818 22.80 35.37 30.78
N PHE A 819 21.55 35.79 30.51
CA PHE A 819 20.99 35.86 29.15
C PHE A 819 21.47 37.08 28.37
N ASN A 820 22.09 38.08 29.00
CA ASN A 820 22.65 39.20 28.27
C ASN A 820 23.86 38.73 27.45
N PRO A 821 24.05 39.26 26.23
CA PRO A 821 25.26 38.98 25.45
C PRO A 821 26.52 39.33 26.25
N ILE A 822 27.48 38.41 26.27
CA ILE A 822 28.83 38.67 26.83
C ILE A 822 29.68 39.49 25.88
N TYR A 823 29.31 39.48 24.60
CA TYR A 823 29.92 40.26 23.55
C TYR A 823 28.84 40.55 22.50
N GLU A 824 28.73 41.81 22.09
CA GLU A 824 27.79 42.24 21.07
C GLU A 824 28.43 43.30 20.18
N VAL A 825 28.48 43.03 18.88
CA VAL A 825 28.83 44.01 17.85
C VAL A 825 27.66 44.17 16.92
N LYS A 826 27.24 45.42 16.74
CA LYS A 826 26.14 45.76 15.84
C LYS A 826 26.53 45.49 14.40
N ARG A 827 25.51 45.14 13.62
CA ARG A 827 25.60 45.02 12.17
C ARG A 827 26.16 46.31 11.55
N ASP A 828 27.13 46.19 10.67
CA ASP A 828 27.73 47.31 9.94
C ASP A 828 28.12 46.89 8.51
N ARG A 829 27.36 47.35 7.53
CA ARG A 829 27.59 47.03 6.12
C ARG A 829 28.85 47.67 5.56
N ALA A 830 29.26 48.84 6.07
CA ALA A 830 30.46 49.53 5.58
C ALA A 830 31.74 48.74 5.87
N GLU A 831 31.72 47.97 6.95
CA GLU A 831 32.82 47.08 7.37
C GLU A 831 32.61 45.62 6.93
N GLY A 832 31.63 45.34 6.06
CA GLY A 832 31.32 44.00 5.55
C GLY A 832 30.62 43.07 6.56
N ARG A 833 30.20 43.56 7.73
CA ARG A 833 29.46 42.80 8.74
C ARG A 833 27.96 42.80 8.44
N LEU A 834 27.52 41.75 7.73
CA LEU A 834 26.12 41.58 7.32
C LEU A 834 25.19 41.08 8.45
N LEU A 835 25.73 40.39 9.45
CA LEU A 835 25.03 39.98 10.67
C LEU A 835 25.59 40.71 11.89
N PRO A 836 24.78 40.98 12.93
CA PRO A 836 25.31 41.33 14.24
C PRO A 836 26.06 40.12 14.82
N GLU A 837 27.14 40.38 15.54
CA GLU A 837 27.88 39.34 16.25
C GLU A 837 27.45 39.35 17.71
N ILE A 838 26.88 38.26 18.18
CA ILE A 838 26.29 38.15 19.52
C ILE A 838 26.85 36.90 20.14
N TRP A 839 27.52 36.98 21.28
CA TRP A 839 27.97 35.81 22.02
C TRP A 839 27.22 35.73 23.34
N VAL A 840 26.75 34.54 23.69
CA VAL A 840 26.02 34.28 24.93
C VAL A 840 26.69 33.16 25.72
N LEU A 841 26.48 33.14 27.04
CA LEU A 841 27.15 32.21 27.95
C LEU A 841 26.80 30.73 27.72
N SER A 842 25.60 30.44 27.22
CA SER A 842 25.05 29.08 27.18
C SER A 842 24.12 28.87 25.99
N PRO A 843 24.05 27.65 25.42
CA PRO A 843 23.04 27.28 24.42
C PRO A 843 21.61 27.60 24.85
N PHE A 844 21.28 27.44 26.14
CA PHE A 844 19.93 27.75 26.66
C PHE A 844 19.57 29.22 26.44
N HIS A 845 20.54 30.13 26.58
CA HIS A 845 20.33 31.56 26.38
C HIS A 845 20.12 31.89 24.90
N ALA A 846 20.89 31.24 24.01
CA ALA A 846 20.72 31.40 22.56
C ALA A 846 19.31 30.97 22.13
N VAL A 847 18.85 29.80 22.58
CA VAL A 847 17.50 29.29 22.30
C VAL A 847 16.44 30.22 22.88
N GLY A 848 16.54 30.62 24.15
CA GLY A 848 15.56 31.52 24.78
C GLY A 848 15.43 32.86 24.05
N LEU A 849 16.54 33.50 23.69
CA LEU A 849 16.53 34.76 22.94
C LEU A 849 16.01 34.60 21.51
N GLN A 850 16.28 33.48 20.83
CA GLN A 850 15.70 33.20 19.52
C GLN A 850 14.17 33.10 19.59
N TYR A 851 13.64 32.35 20.56
CA TYR A 851 12.20 32.21 20.73
C TYR A 851 11.54 33.55 21.09
N TYR A 852 12.20 34.39 21.88
CA TYR A 852 11.78 35.78 22.11
C TYR A 852 11.67 36.57 20.81
N HIS A 853 12.72 36.56 19.97
CA HIS A 853 12.70 37.30 18.70
C HIS A 853 11.62 36.78 17.75
N ILE A 854 11.41 35.47 17.67
CA ILE A 854 10.34 34.87 16.86
C ILE A 854 8.96 35.31 17.38
N ALA A 855 8.76 35.36 18.70
CA ALA A 855 7.51 35.85 19.30
C ALA A 855 7.26 37.32 18.93
N LYS A 856 8.29 38.18 18.92
CA LYS A 856 8.16 39.58 18.46
C LYS A 856 7.75 39.67 16.99
N ILE A 857 8.26 38.78 16.11
CA ILE A 857 7.86 38.73 14.70
C ILE A 857 6.36 38.35 14.59
N ILE A 858 5.95 37.25 15.24
CA ILE A 858 4.54 36.79 15.21
C ILE A 858 3.58 37.85 15.76
N LEU A 859 3.91 38.48 16.88
CA LEU A 859 3.09 39.52 17.48
C LEU A 859 3.02 40.78 16.61
N ALA A 860 4.09 41.12 15.89
CA ALA A 860 4.07 42.24 14.94
C ALA A 860 3.19 41.93 13.72
N MET A 861 3.35 40.75 13.13
CA MET A 861 2.63 40.32 11.91
C MET A 861 1.14 40.05 12.15
N SER A 862 0.78 39.54 13.33
CA SER A 862 -0.61 39.21 13.66
C SER A 862 -1.45 40.44 14.03
N THR A 863 -0.84 41.59 14.34
CA THR A 863 -1.56 42.79 14.78
C THR A 863 -2.34 43.41 13.61
N PRO A 864 -3.66 43.65 13.73
CA PRO A 864 -4.44 44.22 12.64
C PRO A 864 -3.97 45.64 12.36
N ILE A 865 -3.73 45.95 11.08
CA ILE A 865 -3.37 47.30 10.64
C ILE A 865 -4.65 48.14 10.65
N VAL A 866 -4.87 48.89 11.74
CA VAL A 866 -5.95 49.89 11.83
C VAL A 866 -5.38 51.22 11.34
N ALA A 867 -5.53 51.48 10.04
CA ALA A 867 -5.04 52.70 9.41
C ALA A 867 -6.19 53.64 9.00
N SER A 868 -6.06 54.91 9.36
CA SER A 868 -7.02 55.97 9.00
C SER A 868 -6.91 56.43 7.55
N SER A 869 -5.83 56.06 6.84
CA SER A 869 -5.59 56.37 5.44
C SER A 869 -4.78 55.28 4.74
N VAL A 870 -4.83 55.25 3.40
CA VAL A 870 -4.02 54.34 2.57
C VAL A 870 -2.52 54.52 2.82
N PHE A 871 -2.06 55.77 2.96
CA PHE A 871 -0.65 56.07 3.25
C PHE A 871 -0.20 55.51 4.60
N GLU A 872 -1.04 55.65 5.63
CA GLU A 872 -0.73 55.11 6.95
C GLU A 872 -0.71 53.57 6.95
N ASN A 873 -1.55 52.92 6.13
CA ASN A 873 -1.52 51.47 5.95
C ASN A 873 -0.17 51.02 5.34
N ILE A 874 0.27 51.65 4.25
CA ILE A 874 1.57 51.36 3.60
C ILE A 874 2.72 51.58 4.60
N ARG A 875 2.67 52.69 5.36
CA ARG A 875 3.70 53.01 6.36
C ARG A 875 3.77 51.96 7.47
N GLN A 876 2.62 51.49 7.97
CA GLN A 876 2.57 50.44 8.98
C GLN A 876 3.06 49.10 8.44
N GLY A 877 2.68 48.73 7.20
CA GLY A 877 3.21 47.54 6.52
C GLY A 877 4.74 47.53 6.46
N LYS A 878 5.36 48.63 6.01
CA LYS A 878 6.82 48.78 5.98
C LYS A 878 7.47 48.68 7.36
N ARG A 879 6.80 49.19 8.40
CA ARG A 879 7.30 49.12 9.78
C ARG A 879 7.27 47.68 10.32
N VAL A 880 6.22 46.94 10.03
CA VAL A 880 6.10 45.51 10.40
C VAL A 880 7.17 44.70 9.67
N GLU A 881 7.34 44.90 8.37
CA GLU A 881 8.39 44.24 7.57
C GLU A 881 9.81 44.54 8.11
N GLN A 882 10.12 45.81 8.42
CA GLN A 882 11.39 46.18 9.02
C GLN A 882 11.60 45.53 10.39
N THR A 883 10.54 45.43 11.19
CA THR A 883 10.58 44.78 12.52
C THR A 883 10.86 43.29 12.37
N ALA A 884 10.16 42.62 11.44
CA ALA A 884 10.36 41.21 11.12
C ALA A 884 11.81 40.95 10.68
N ARG A 885 12.32 41.75 9.74
CA ARG A 885 13.69 41.66 9.24
C ARG A 885 14.74 41.85 10.35
N ASN A 886 14.56 42.87 11.20
CA ASN A 886 15.50 43.14 12.30
C ASN A 886 15.57 41.97 13.28
N HIS A 887 14.42 41.42 13.69
CA HIS A 887 14.38 40.26 14.59
C HIS A 887 14.89 38.98 13.91
N LEU A 888 14.61 38.78 12.63
CA LEU A 888 15.09 37.62 11.88
C LEU A 888 16.63 37.61 11.78
N LEU A 889 17.27 38.77 11.62
CA LEU A 889 18.73 38.91 11.69
C LEU A 889 19.28 38.50 13.06
N GLN A 890 18.59 38.86 14.15
CA GLN A 890 18.99 38.43 15.51
C GLN A 890 18.88 36.91 15.65
N VAL A 891 17.82 36.30 15.11
CA VAL A 891 17.65 34.83 15.13
C VAL A 891 18.80 34.13 14.41
N ILE A 892 19.20 34.61 13.22
CA ILE A 892 20.32 34.04 12.44
C ILE A 892 21.66 34.25 13.16
N ALA A 893 21.88 35.44 13.74
CA ALA A 893 23.08 35.76 14.49
C ALA A 893 23.24 34.87 15.74
N LEU A 894 22.17 34.70 16.51
CA LEU A 894 22.16 33.81 17.67
C LEU A 894 22.38 32.34 17.27
N ALA A 895 21.88 31.90 16.11
CA ALA A 895 22.16 30.56 15.59
C ALA A 895 23.64 30.35 15.27
N SER A 896 24.29 31.41 14.77
CA SER A 896 25.71 31.41 14.40
C SER A 896 26.63 31.68 15.60
N SER A 897 26.08 32.08 16.75
CA SER A 897 26.83 32.52 17.93
C SER A 897 27.55 31.40 18.68
N HIS A 898 27.01 30.18 18.64
CA HIS A 898 27.41 29.13 19.56
C HIS A 898 27.39 27.76 18.90
N SER A 899 28.56 27.17 18.68
CA SER A 899 28.71 25.89 17.97
C SER A 899 28.04 24.70 18.65
N ARG A 900 27.81 24.75 19.97
CA ARG A 900 27.09 23.69 20.71
C ARG A 900 25.57 23.87 20.68
N ALA A 901 25.06 25.01 20.21
CA ALA A 901 23.63 25.30 20.16
C ALA A 901 23.03 24.90 18.81
N GLU A 902 23.27 23.66 18.36
CA GLU A 902 22.84 23.23 17.02
C GLU A 902 21.31 23.29 16.83
N ASN A 903 20.53 23.19 17.91
CA ASN A 903 19.09 23.42 17.86
C ASN A 903 18.71 24.84 17.36
N ALA A 904 19.56 25.82 17.63
CA ALA A 904 19.38 27.20 17.19
C ALA A 904 19.47 27.35 15.66
N LEU A 905 20.20 26.45 14.99
CA LEU A 905 20.28 26.38 13.52
C LEU A 905 18.94 25.97 12.91
N PHE A 906 18.25 24.97 13.49
CA PHE A 906 16.93 24.54 13.03
C PHE A 906 15.89 25.65 13.21
N THR A 907 15.90 26.29 14.37
CA THR A 907 15.00 27.40 14.70
C THR A 907 15.14 28.57 13.71
N ALA A 908 16.39 28.92 13.35
CA ALA A 908 16.66 29.95 12.33
C ALA A 908 16.23 29.52 10.92
N ARG A 909 16.51 28.27 10.52
CA ARG A 909 16.03 27.71 9.25
C ARG A 909 14.50 27.77 9.14
N HIS A 910 13.78 27.36 10.18
CA HIS A 910 12.32 27.40 10.19
C HIS A 910 11.80 28.82 10.05
N SER A 911 12.42 29.78 10.75
CA SER A 911 12.08 31.21 10.63
C SER A 911 12.32 31.75 9.21
N LEU A 912 13.42 31.34 8.57
CA LEU A 912 13.74 31.69 7.18
C LEU A 912 12.76 31.11 6.18
N SER A 913 12.20 29.92 6.43
CA SER A 913 11.20 29.31 5.54
C SER A 913 9.88 30.09 5.46
N VAL A 914 9.57 30.87 6.49
CA VAL A 914 8.32 31.64 6.57
C VAL A 914 8.56 33.11 6.24
N TRP A 915 9.68 33.68 6.70
CA TRP A 915 9.93 35.12 6.62
C TRP A 915 11.18 35.48 5.82
N GLY A 916 11.83 34.54 5.13
CA GLY A 916 13.04 34.81 4.35
C GLY A 916 12.81 35.77 3.17
N GLY A 917 11.57 35.93 2.70
CA GLY A 917 11.21 36.92 1.69
C GLY A 917 11.51 38.39 2.08
N VAL A 918 11.63 38.72 3.38
CA VAL A 918 11.89 40.10 3.83
C VAL A 918 13.27 40.65 3.47
N PHE A 919 14.16 39.83 2.91
CA PHE A 919 15.50 40.23 2.48
C PHE A 919 15.51 40.67 1.01
N ALA A 920 15.46 41.99 0.79
CA ALA A 920 15.50 42.58 -0.55
C ALA A 920 16.93 42.75 -1.11
N GLU A 921 17.93 42.90 -0.24
CA GLU A 921 19.28 43.27 -0.62
C GLU A 921 20.12 42.03 -0.98
N LYS A 922 20.81 42.05 -2.12
CA LYS A 922 21.54 40.88 -2.63
C LYS A 922 22.59 40.34 -1.65
N GLU A 923 23.30 41.22 -0.95
CA GLU A 923 24.27 40.83 0.08
C GLU A 923 23.60 40.04 1.24
N ASP A 924 22.40 40.45 1.64
CA ASP A 924 21.63 39.76 2.69
C ASP A 924 21.11 38.41 2.21
N GLN A 925 20.66 38.35 0.96
CA GLN A 925 20.24 37.11 0.30
C GLN A 925 21.39 36.10 0.22
N GLU A 926 22.58 36.53 -0.21
CA GLU A 926 23.78 35.68 -0.25
C GLU A 926 24.21 35.23 1.14
N MET A 927 24.15 36.10 2.15
CA MET A 927 24.40 35.75 3.55
C MET A 927 23.44 34.66 4.04
N VAL A 928 22.14 34.77 3.75
CA VAL A 928 21.13 33.78 4.12
C VAL A 928 21.39 32.44 3.44
N LEU A 929 21.75 32.44 2.15
CA LEU A 929 22.09 31.22 1.43
C LEU A 929 23.34 30.58 2.05
N ASN A 930 24.41 31.33 2.28
CA ASN A 930 25.62 30.81 2.94
C ASN A 930 25.32 30.23 4.33
N PHE A 931 24.44 30.88 5.09
CA PHE A 931 23.96 30.36 6.36
C PHE A 931 23.23 29.01 6.19
N LEU A 932 22.33 28.88 5.21
CA LEU A 932 21.64 27.61 4.93
C LEU A 932 22.62 26.49 4.50
N ASP A 933 23.66 26.81 3.72
CA ASP A 933 24.73 25.85 3.41
C ASP A 933 25.44 25.38 4.69
N HIS A 934 25.74 26.31 5.60
CA HIS A 934 26.33 25.97 6.89
C HIS A 934 25.41 25.07 7.72
N VAL A 935 24.10 25.37 7.78
CA VAL A 935 23.10 24.52 8.45
C VAL A 935 23.11 23.11 7.86
N GLN A 936 23.08 22.97 6.54
CA GLN A 936 23.09 21.67 5.87
C GLN A 936 24.38 20.90 6.11
N GLN A 937 25.54 21.55 6.04
CA GLN A 937 26.83 20.90 6.31
C GLN A 937 26.93 20.42 7.75
N ARG A 938 26.52 21.25 8.71
CA ARG A 938 26.62 20.96 10.14
C ARG A 938 25.62 19.90 10.58
N THR A 939 24.34 20.15 10.33
CA THR A 939 23.24 19.33 10.86
C THR A 939 22.86 18.17 9.95
N GLY A 940 23.19 18.29 8.66
CA GLY A 940 22.79 17.31 7.65
C GLY A 940 21.41 17.46 7.06
N TRP A 941 20.65 18.44 7.51
CA TRP A 941 19.32 18.67 7.02
C TRP A 941 19.35 19.24 5.61
N ASN A 942 18.63 18.64 4.66
CA ASN A 942 18.57 19.14 3.29
C ASN A 942 17.90 20.53 3.26
N THR A 943 18.66 21.58 2.98
CA THR A 943 18.19 22.96 2.83
C THR A 943 17.96 23.36 1.37
N SER A 944 18.31 22.50 0.41
CA SER A 944 18.23 22.79 -1.03
C SER A 944 16.84 23.25 -1.48
N PRO A 945 15.73 22.60 -1.06
CA PRO A 945 14.39 23.05 -1.44
C PRO A 945 14.06 24.45 -0.92
N LEU A 946 14.45 24.76 0.32
CA LEU A 946 14.25 26.07 0.93
C LEU A 946 15.08 27.14 0.21
N ARG A 947 16.33 26.84 -0.14
CA ARG A 947 17.18 27.76 -0.91
C ARG A 947 16.55 28.10 -2.25
N ALA A 948 16.08 27.09 -2.99
CA ALA A 948 15.42 27.29 -4.28
C ALA A 948 14.15 28.14 -4.13
N SER A 949 13.33 27.86 -3.11
CA SER A 949 12.12 28.63 -2.84
C SER A 949 12.40 30.09 -2.50
N LEU A 950 13.41 30.38 -1.67
CA LEU A 950 13.81 31.76 -1.34
C LEU A 950 14.35 32.51 -2.55
N GLN A 951 15.19 31.85 -3.36
CA GLN A 951 15.70 32.44 -4.60
C GLN A 951 14.56 32.77 -5.58
N GLU A 952 13.56 31.89 -5.69
CA GLU A 952 12.38 32.14 -6.52
C GLU A 952 11.56 33.34 -6.00
N GLN A 953 11.30 33.41 -4.69
CA GLN A 953 10.59 34.53 -4.05
C GLN A 953 11.32 35.86 -4.32
N TRP A 954 12.63 35.90 -4.10
CA TRP A 954 13.42 37.13 -4.33
C TRP A 954 13.44 37.55 -5.80
N ILE A 955 13.44 36.61 -6.76
CA ILE A 955 13.37 36.92 -8.19
C ILE A 955 12.00 37.50 -8.57
N GLN A 956 10.91 36.96 -8.02
CA GLN A 956 9.56 37.48 -8.26
C GLN A 956 9.43 38.93 -7.77
N ASP A 957 9.92 39.22 -6.56
CA ASP A 957 9.92 40.56 -5.97
C ASP A 957 10.81 41.58 -6.72
N THR A 958 11.74 41.12 -7.57
CA THR A 958 12.56 42.04 -8.41
C THR A 958 11.94 42.31 -9.80
N ARG A 959 10.95 41.51 -10.23
CA ARG A 959 10.33 41.59 -11.57
C ARG A 959 9.01 42.35 -11.60
N GLU A 960 8.35 42.47 -10.46
CA GLU A 960 7.22 43.40 -10.22
C GLU A 960 7.72 44.78 -9.78
#